data_AF-A0A150TIV9-F1
#
_entry.id   AF-A0A150TIV9-F1
#
_cell.length_a   1.000
_cell.length_b   1.000
_cell.length_c   1.000
_cell.angle_alpha   90.00
_cell.angle_beta   90.00
_cell.angle_gamma   90.00
#
_symmetry.space_group_name_H-M   'P 1'
#
loop_
_entity.id
_entity.type
_entity.pdbx_description
1 polymer ?
#
loop_
_entity_poly.entity_id
_entity_poly.type
_entity_poly.pdbx_seq_one_letter_code
_entity_poly.pdbx_strand_id
1 'polypeptide(L)'
;MTHTSVRQVALSSLCGPEGGLARSHRGLAAFWQSVANDVLLDTAPADTRAQLAALDAWFTGGPACALVAGPDPNFRSALLSRWALSVAERRAAEVIFVPVSARFGTAVERDMLKLFFGLFKGSATAMFSRPRSPNELISAIRLALMGVGWVSSVPDEENPQLLVVLDGVERAADGWPDPRVPFLSEPGEGARIVVSVDAEGHAPSGMLWRDRLAWAAEEMTLISYPADRPLSDETARARRTLASLGEEGVLAARVFDALAAILAPVSRDDLVRAVGVNLAALEVFERAPDPARRLVVTDDQGAYRFRGDAARARWAASDRLAAIEDAIVARGLSALRAGRAASEPHVAWPPYLVEYLGAHMTRRCAGVADCMDLVSPAWLRIWMDRPGGLVGFLTDARRARRAAEDALLDVCGSGTEGDPGAGAERAARLCDVVRCALVEGALCEKEGSRHEERDRTEPYTEPAVDLTRPTGAARERAEALVTFASLLTGSEQQLVQGWATDACAGLDEILPRSIPYVATDPSAADPERTRRIRAGATYDEVGGYLSRDMVIRPTDLSPEEAWRLAESRDGESRMVAFAGILPDLPEEMREKAVREVMSAYWAHGDRLALRVLAACAPWMALADAARVICNELGNDWTDEFPQMLVGFGSITELSPLLRRLGGTAALVGAARVIADVGEWLP
;
A
#
# COMPACT_ATOMS: atom_id res chain seq x y z
N MET A 1 29.80 -0.74 33.70
CA MET A 1 29.80 0.01 32.43
C MET A 1 29.75 1.49 32.75
N THR A 2 30.54 2.32 32.08
CA THR A 2 30.43 3.79 32.21
C THR A 2 29.14 4.28 31.52
N HIS A 3 28.59 5.43 31.94
CA HIS A 3 27.39 6.02 31.34
C HIS A 3 27.53 6.21 29.80
N THR A 4 28.75 6.49 29.32
CA THR A 4 29.09 6.59 27.90
C THR A 4 28.95 5.24 27.17
N SER A 5 29.31 4.13 27.81
CA SER A 5 29.20 2.78 27.25
C SER A 5 27.74 2.31 27.15
N VAL A 6 26.89 2.64 28.12
CA VAL A 6 25.46 2.30 28.08
C VAL A 6 24.74 3.02 26.94
N ARG A 7 24.99 4.34 26.80
CA ARG A 7 24.41 5.15 25.73
C ARG A 7 24.79 4.67 24.34
N GLN A 8 26.06 4.32 24.13
CA GLN A 8 26.53 3.85 22.83
C GLN A 8 25.89 2.51 22.43
N VAL A 9 25.66 1.62 23.40
CA VAL A 9 24.91 0.37 23.19
C VAL A 9 23.45 0.67 22.85
N ALA A 10 22.81 1.62 23.55
CA ALA A 10 21.43 2.00 23.27
C ALA A 10 21.27 2.61 21.86
N LEU A 11 22.13 3.55 21.47
CA LEU A 11 22.15 4.12 20.11
C LEU A 11 22.37 3.06 19.03
N SER A 12 23.30 2.13 19.24
CA SER A 12 23.49 0.99 18.33
C SER A 12 22.20 0.17 18.21
N SER A 13 21.53 -0.11 19.32
CA SER A 13 20.30 -0.91 19.32
C SER A 13 19.13 -0.26 18.57
N LEU A 14 19.09 1.08 18.51
CA LEU A 14 18.08 1.87 17.79
C LEU A 14 18.31 1.89 16.27
N CYS A 15 19.44 1.36 15.80
CA CYS A 15 19.74 1.19 14.38
C CYS A 15 19.29 -0.20 13.85
N GLY A 16 18.60 -1.01 14.66
CA GLY A 16 18.19 -2.38 14.30
C GLY A 16 19.33 -3.40 14.45
N PRO A 17 19.08 -4.69 14.11
CA PRO A 17 20.02 -5.80 14.32
C PRO A 17 21.26 -5.75 13.41
N GLU A 18 22.34 -6.42 13.82
CA GLU A 18 23.56 -6.57 13.01
C GLU A 18 23.31 -7.34 11.72
N GLY A 19 23.88 -6.86 10.61
CA GLY A 19 23.64 -7.43 9.28
C GLY A 19 22.25 -7.19 8.70
N GLY A 20 21.35 -6.50 9.43
CA GLY A 20 19.98 -6.24 9.00
C GLY A 20 19.81 -5.04 8.07
N LEU A 21 18.65 -4.99 7.39
CA LEU A 21 18.28 -3.92 6.48
C LEU A 21 18.23 -2.54 7.16
N ALA A 22 17.65 -2.45 8.36
CA ALA A 22 17.59 -1.17 9.08
C ALA A 22 18.98 -0.62 9.44
N ARG A 23 19.92 -1.51 9.78
CA ARG A 23 21.28 -1.11 10.15
C ARG A 23 22.11 -0.67 8.93
N SER A 24 21.84 -1.25 7.77
CA SER A 24 22.42 -0.81 6.50
C SER A 24 21.70 0.40 5.89
N HIS A 25 20.54 0.79 6.42
CA HIS A 25 19.78 1.95 5.96
C HIS A 25 20.49 3.26 6.32
N ARG A 26 21.15 3.87 5.33
CA ARG A 26 21.96 5.09 5.48
C ARG A 26 21.20 6.25 6.11
N GLY A 27 19.94 6.41 5.77
CA GLY A 27 19.07 7.45 6.32
C GLY A 27 18.90 7.37 7.84
N LEU A 28 18.76 6.15 8.37
CA LEU A 28 18.55 5.95 9.80
C LEU A 28 19.85 6.17 10.57
N ALA A 29 20.96 5.67 10.04
CA ALA A 29 22.29 5.94 10.58
C ALA A 29 22.59 7.45 10.60
N ALA A 30 22.30 8.17 9.51
CA ALA A 30 22.48 9.61 9.42
C ALA A 30 21.57 10.39 10.38
N PHE A 31 20.36 9.90 10.64
CA PHE A 31 19.45 10.45 11.64
C PHE A 31 20.04 10.34 13.04
N TRP A 32 20.40 9.12 13.49
CA TRP A 32 20.95 8.92 14.83
C TRP A 32 22.31 9.60 15.02
N GLN A 33 23.11 9.74 13.96
CA GLN A 33 24.34 10.54 14.00
C GLN A 33 24.04 12.03 14.20
N SER A 34 23.01 12.57 13.53
CA SER A 34 22.57 13.96 13.76
C SER A 34 22.02 14.14 15.17
N VAL A 35 21.23 13.18 15.69
CA VAL A 35 20.77 13.21 17.08
C VAL A 35 21.95 13.23 18.06
N ALA A 36 22.95 12.36 17.85
CA ALA A 36 24.13 12.30 18.71
C ALA A 36 24.93 13.61 18.71
N ASN A 37 25.06 14.24 17.54
CA ASN A 37 25.85 15.46 17.37
C ASN A 37 25.10 16.74 17.77
N ASP A 38 23.80 16.81 17.53
CA ASP A 38 23.03 18.06 17.63
C ASP A 38 22.06 18.07 18.81
N VAL A 39 21.55 16.90 19.20
CA VAL A 39 20.53 16.79 20.25
C VAL A 39 21.17 16.38 21.58
N LEU A 40 22.06 15.40 21.59
CA LEU A 40 22.55 14.83 22.86
C LEU A 40 23.64 15.65 23.56
N LEU A 41 24.24 16.65 22.89
CA LEU A 41 25.27 17.51 23.47
C LEU A 41 24.69 18.48 24.52
N ASP A 42 23.46 18.93 24.34
CA ASP A 42 22.83 19.90 25.25
C ASP A 42 22.04 19.20 26.36
N THR A 43 22.08 19.73 27.58
CA THR A 43 21.15 19.33 28.65
C THR A 43 19.73 19.76 28.31
N ALA A 44 18.76 18.86 28.52
CA ALA A 44 17.36 19.14 28.24
C ALA A 44 16.85 20.32 29.11
N PRO A 45 16.27 21.38 28.50
CA PRO A 45 15.64 22.48 29.23
C PRO A 45 14.53 21.99 30.19
N ALA A 46 14.15 22.81 31.18
CA ALA A 46 13.11 22.47 32.16
C ALA A 46 11.78 22.06 31.49
N ASP A 47 11.33 22.81 30.49
CA ASP A 47 10.11 22.51 29.75
C ASP A 47 10.21 21.16 29.02
N THR A 48 11.36 20.86 28.42
CA THR A 48 11.62 19.56 27.80
C THR A 48 11.56 18.43 28.82
N ARG A 49 12.03 18.64 30.06
CA ARG A 49 11.92 17.63 31.14
C ARG A 49 10.48 17.35 31.55
N ALA A 50 9.64 18.38 31.65
CA ALA A 50 8.22 18.19 31.93
C ALA A 50 7.53 17.36 30.83
N GLN A 51 7.88 17.61 29.57
CA GLN A 51 7.34 16.86 28.43
C GLN A 51 7.84 15.41 28.35
N LEU A 52 9.10 15.17 28.70
CA LEU A 52 9.61 13.80 28.84
C LEU A 52 8.88 13.04 29.96
N ALA A 53 8.54 13.71 31.06
CA ALA A 53 7.77 13.10 32.14
C ALA A 53 6.33 12.75 31.71
N ALA A 54 5.69 13.59 30.89
CA ALA A 54 4.38 13.29 30.32
C ALA A 54 4.41 12.05 29.40
N LEU A 55 5.46 11.92 28.57
CA LEU A 55 5.66 10.73 27.73
C LEU A 55 5.90 9.47 28.56
N ASP A 56 6.73 9.54 29.62
CA ASP A 56 6.95 8.41 30.54
C ASP A 56 5.65 8.02 31.28
N ALA A 57 4.86 8.99 31.73
CA ALA A 57 3.58 8.73 32.39
C ALA A 57 2.59 8.01 31.45
N TRP A 58 2.48 8.46 30.20
CA TRP A 58 1.67 7.78 29.19
C TRP A 58 2.20 6.36 28.89
N PHE A 59 3.51 6.20 28.73
CA PHE A 59 4.10 4.92 28.39
C PHE A 59 3.86 3.84 29.45
N THR A 60 3.89 4.22 30.73
CA THR A 60 3.71 3.29 31.85
C THR A 60 2.25 2.94 32.18
N GLY A 61 1.29 3.84 31.93
CA GLY A 61 -0.10 3.64 32.37
C GLY A 61 -1.18 4.23 31.47
N GLY A 62 -0.81 4.76 30.31
CA GLY A 62 -1.71 5.26 29.29
C GLY A 62 -2.21 4.18 28.33
N PRO A 63 -3.11 4.55 27.40
CA PRO A 63 -3.62 3.66 26.37
C PRO A 63 -2.53 3.29 25.35
N ALA A 64 -2.84 2.32 24.48
CA ALA A 64 -1.85 1.75 23.57
C ALA A 64 -1.26 2.77 22.56
N CYS A 65 -2.06 3.78 22.17
CA CYS A 65 -1.65 4.76 21.17
C CYS A 65 -1.53 6.17 21.76
N ALA A 66 -0.57 6.95 21.25
CA ALA A 66 -0.49 8.39 21.49
C ALA A 66 -0.18 9.18 20.22
N LEU A 67 -0.80 10.35 20.12
CA LEU A 67 -0.50 11.36 19.11
C LEU A 67 0.25 12.52 19.77
N VAL A 68 1.42 12.82 19.25
CA VAL A 68 2.33 13.87 19.71
C VAL A 68 2.24 15.03 18.73
N ALA A 69 1.54 16.09 19.10
CA ALA A 69 1.21 17.20 18.21
C ALA A 69 1.91 18.50 18.62
N GLY A 70 2.49 19.21 17.65
CA GLY A 70 3.03 20.55 17.88
C GLY A 70 3.75 21.13 16.66
N PRO A 71 3.84 22.46 16.49
CA PRO A 71 4.19 23.06 15.20
C PRO A 71 5.69 23.03 14.84
N ASP A 72 6.60 22.82 15.80
CA ASP A 72 8.05 22.79 15.54
C ASP A 72 8.54 21.35 15.33
N PRO A 73 8.82 20.92 14.07
CA PRO A 73 9.26 19.56 13.80
C PRO A 73 10.65 19.26 14.39
N ASN A 74 11.53 20.25 14.53
CA ASN A 74 12.85 20.01 15.13
C ASN A 74 12.73 19.73 16.63
N PHE A 75 11.85 20.46 17.32
CA PHE A 75 11.57 20.21 18.73
C PHE A 75 10.95 18.82 18.95
N ARG A 76 9.94 18.44 18.14
CA ARG A 76 9.29 17.12 18.25
C ARG A 76 10.29 15.98 18.04
N SER A 77 11.06 16.02 16.94
CA SER A 77 12.08 15.01 16.66
C SER A 77 13.11 14.92 17.78
N ALA A 78 13.59 16.06 18.31
CA ALA A 78 14.56 16.07 19.41
C ALA A 78 13.99 15.52 20.72
N LEU A 79 12.74 15.86 21.06
CA LEU A 79 12.05 15.36 22.24
C LEU A 79 11.88 13.83 22.17
N LEU A 80 11.30 13.34 21.06
CA LEU A 80 11.06 11.91 20.86
C LEU A 80 12.36 11.11 20.80
N SER A 81 13.42 11.65 20.17
CA SER A 81 14.72 10.98 20.12
C SER A 81 15.35 10.84 21.50
N ARG A 82 15.31 11.90 22.33
CA ARG A 82 15.80 11.86 23.72
C ARG A 82 15.01 10.86 24.55
N TRP A 83 13.70 10.84 24.37
CA TRP A 83 12.81 9.95 25.09
C TRP A 83 13.05 8.49 24.72
N ALA A 84 13.05 8.17 23.42
CA ALA A 84 13.34 6.84 22.89
C ALA A 84 14.70 6.32 23.37
N LEU A 85 15.73 7.17 23.36
CA LEU A 85 17.04 6.82 23.90
C LEU A 85 16.99 6.52 25.40
N SER A 86 16.24 7.31 26.19
CA SER A 86 16.06 7.08 27.62
C SER A 86 15.36 5.75 27.92
N VAL A 87 14.35 5.38 27.12
CA VAL A 87 13.65 4.09 27.22
C VAL A 87 14.62 2.94 26.92
N ALA A 88 15.42 3.07 25.85
CA ALA A 88 16.41 2.07 25.46
C ALA A 88 17.58 1.94 26.47
N GLU A 89 18.09 3.05 27.01
CA GLU A 89 19.17 3.07 28.02
C GLU A 89 18.73 2.36 29.31
N ARG A 90 17.46 2.55 29.72
CA ARG A 90 16.86 1.90 30.90
C ARG A 90 16.38 0.48 30.64
N ARG A 91 16.38 0.02 29.38
CA ARG A 91 15.80 -1.25 28.92
C ARG A 91 14.34 -1.42 29.32
N ALA A 92 13.57 -0.33 29.33
CA ALA A 92 12.17 -0.35 29.75
C ALA A 92 11.24 -0.94 28.68
N ALA A 93 11.65 -0.93 27.41
CA ALA A 93 11.03 -1.67 26.32
C ALA A 93 12.05 -1.83 25.17
N GLU A 94 11.74 -2.71 24.23
CA GLU A 94 12.35 -2.65 22.90
C GLU A 94 11.82 -1.43 22.14
N VAL A 95 12.69 -0.72 21.40
CA VAL A 95 12.32 0.54 20.75
C VAL A 95 12.52 0.46 19.24
N ILE A 96 11.44 0.68 18.51
CA ILE A 96 11.42 0.90 17.06
C ILE A 96 11.21 2.39 16.83
N PHE A 97 12.17 3.04 16.19
CA PHE A 97 12.10 4.46 15.87
C PHE A 97 12.26 4.67 14.37
N VAL A 98 11.23 5.24 13.75
CA VAL A 98 11.20 5.52 12.31
C VAL A 98 11.05 7.03 12.12
N PRO A 99 12.10 7.75 11.72
CA PRO A 99 11.99 9.15 11.35
C PRO A 99 11.30 9.25 9.99
N VAL A 100 10.21 10.00 9.84
CA VAL A 100 9.58 10.26 8.54
C VAL A 100 10.15 11.55 7.96
N SER A 101 11.06 11.42 6.98
CA SER A 101 11.77 12.58 6.44
C SER A 101 12.39 12.32 5.06
N ALA A 102 12.16 13.25 4.13
CA ALA A 102 12.85 13.23 2.84
C ALA A 102 14.35 13.45 3.00
N ARG A 103 14.81 14.12 4.06
CA ARG A 103 16.24 14.33 4.30
C ARG A 103 16.97 13.03 4.62
N PHE A 104 16.24 12.01 5.07
CA PHE A 104 16.78 10.69 5.40
C PHE A 104 16.31 9.61 4.42
N GLY A 105 15.55 9.96 3.37
CA GLY A 105 15.03 8.98 2.41
C GLY A 105 13.98 8.04 3.01
N THR A 106 13.24 8.48 4.03
CA THR A 106 12.26 7.68 4.78
C THR A 106 10.84 8.25 4.68
N ALA A 107 10.63 9.23 3.80
CA ALA A 107 9.31 9.83 3.59
C ALA A 107 8.39 9.00 2.71
N VAL A 108 8.92 8.07 1.91
CA VAL A 108 8.15 7.23 0.98
C VAL A 108 7.75 5.91 1.66
N GLU A 109 6.51 5.45 1.43
CA GLU A 109 5.94 4.26 2.09
C GLU A 109 6.85 3.04 1.97
N ARG A 110 7.37 2.75 0.78
CA ARG A 110 8.29 1.63 0.52
C ARG A 110 9.50 1.62 1.44
N ASP A 111 10.21 2.75 1.50
CA ASP A 111 11.46 2.87 2.26
C ASP A 111 11.16 2.79 3.75
N MET A 112 10.04 3.38 4.18
CA MET A 112 9.54 3.29 5.53
C MET A 112 9.18 1.86 5.94
N LEU A 113 8.40 1.12 5.14
CA LEU A 113 7.98 -0.25 5.45
C LEU A 113 9.19 -1.18 5.58
N LYS A 114 10.15 -1.06 4.64
CA LYS A 114 11.43 -1.78 4.68
C LYS A 114 12.20 -1.47 5.98
N LEU A 115 12.31 -0.19 6.33
CA LEU A 115 12.99 0.26 7.54
C LEU A 115 12.30 -0.26 8.80
N PHE A 116 10.97 -0.08 8.89
CA PHE A 116 10.16 -0.50 10.03
C PHE A 116 10.31 -2.01 10.26
N PHE A 117 10.09 -2.81 9.22
CA PHE A 117 10.23 -4.26 9.31
C PHE A 117 11.65 -4.68 9.72
N GLY A 118 12.68 -4.01 9.17
CA GLY A 118 14.07 -4.27 9.52
C GLY A 118 14.48 -3.88 10.94
N LEU A 119 13.65 -3.15 11.70
CA LEU A 119 13.96 -2.70 13.07
C LEU A 119 13.56 -3.70 14.16
N PHE A 120 12.72 -4.69 13.85
CA PHE A 120 12.41 -5.77 14.81
C PHE A 120 13.66 -6.59 15.12
N LYS A 121 13.96 -6.84 16.41
CA LYS A 121 15.11 -7.66 16.80
C LYS A 121 14.79 -9.15 16.87
N GLY A 122 13.54 -9.51 17.17
CA GLY A 122 13.09 -10.90 17.17
C GLY A 122 12.94 -11.45 15.76
N SER A 123 13.62 -12.57 15.47
CA SER A 123 13.52 -13.27 14.20
C SER A 123 12.19 -14.01 13.99
N ALA A 124 11.31 -14.08 15.00
CA ALA A 124 10.07 -14.87 14.92
C ALA A 124 9.02 -14.31 13.95
N THR A 125 9.01 -13.02 13.61
CA THR A 125 8.17 -12.50 12.51
C THR A 125 8.80 -12.68 11.13
N ALA A 126 10.14 -12.74 11.08
CA ALA A 126 10.85 -13.26 9.91
C ALA A 126 10.65 -14.79 9.75
N MET A 127 10.27 -15.54 10.80
CA MET A 127 9.95 -16.97 10.71
C MET A 127 8.68 -17.28 9.90
N PHE A 128 7.75 -16.33 9.80
CA PHE A 128 6.46 -16.54 9.11
C PHE A 128 6.35 -15.80 7.78
N SER A 129 7.23 -14.82 7.51
CA SER A 129 7.15 -14.01 6.29
C SER A 129 8.52 -13.45 5.90
N ARG A 130 8.98 -13.78 4.69
CA ARG A 130 9.95 -12.97 3.92
C ARG A 130 9.12 -12.12 2.97
N PRO A 131 8.67 -10.93 3.38
CA PRO A 131 7.69 -10.19 2.62
C PRO A 131 8.25 -9.77 1.25
N ARG A 132 7.52 -10.11 0.20
CA ARG A 132 7.91 -9.90 -1.20
C ARG A 132 7.35 -8.62 -1.79
N SER A 133 6.30 -8.09 -1.16
CA SER A 133 5.52 -6.95 -1.61
C SER A 133 5.29 -5.95 -0.46
N PRO A 134 4.87 -4.70 -0.77
CA PRO A 134 4.43 -3.75 0.24
C PRO A 134 3.28 -4.27 1.12
N ASN A 135 2.35 -5.03 0.55
CA ASN A 135 1.23 -5.61 1.31
C ASN A 135 1.74 -6.68 2.29
N GLU A 136 2.65 -7.56 1.86
CA GLU A 136 3.24 -8.55 2.76
C GLU A 136 4.08 -7.89 3.87
N LEU A 137 4.79 -6.80 3.57
CA LEU A 137 5.49 -6.00 4.59
C LEU A 137 4.50 -5.46 5.63
N ILE A 138 3.38 -4.90 5.18
CA ILE A 138 2.31 -4.41 6.05
C ILE A 138 1.76 -5.54 6.92
N SER A 139 1.39 -6.68 6.33
CA SER A 139 0.86 -7.82 7.07
C SER A 139 1.86 -8.36 8.09
N ALA A 140 3.14 -8.43 7.74
CA ALA A 140 4.20 -8.85 8.66
C ALA A 140 4.38 -7.88 9.83
N ILE A 141 4.33 -6.55 9.57
CA ILE A 141 4.38 -5.53 10.62
C ILE A 141 3.15 -5.65 11.54
N ARG A 142 1.94 -5.80 10.99
CA ARG A 142 0.72 -5.98 11.80
C ARG A 142 0.81 -7.20 12.71
N LEU A 143 1.22 -8.35 12.17
CA LEU A 143 1.42 -9.57 12.94
C LEU A 143 2.45 -9.37 14.06
N ALA A 144 3.53 -8.64 13.79
CA ALA A 144 4.53 -8.31 14.79
C ALA A 144 3.98 -7.42 15.92
N LEU A 145 3.16 -6.43 15.59
CA LEU A 145 2.56 -5.52 16.56
C LEU A 145 1.48 -6.19 17.41
N MET A 146 0.73 -7.14 16.85
CA MET A 146 -0.24 -7.95 17.59
C MET A 146 0.45 -9.00 18.48
N GLY A 147 1.57 -9.55 18.01
CA GLY A 147 2.29 -10.65 18.65
C GLY A 147 3.61 -10.21 19.28
N VAL A 148 3.58 -9.24 20.19
CA VAL A 148 4.80 -8.60 20.72
C VAL A 148 5.75 -9.59 21.41
N GLY A 149 5.24 -10.58 22.14
CA GLY A 149 6.05 -11.61 22.80
C GLY A 149 6.89 -12.47 21.84
N TRP A 150 6.57 -12.48 20.54
CA TRP A 150 7.40 -13.16 19.52
C TRP A 150 8.57 -12.30 19.06
N VAL A 151 8.44 -10.97 19.12
CA VAL A 151 9.40 -10.03 18.52
C VAL A 151 10.22 -9.25 19.53
N SER A 152 9.75 -9.12 20.76
CA SER A 152 10.45 -8.42 21.83
C SER A 152 11.35 -9.37 22.61
N SER A 153 12.51 -8.87 22.99
CA SER A 153 13.41 -9.53 23.94
C SER A 153 13.06 -9.22 25.41
N VAL A 154 12.05 -8.39 25.65
CA VAL A 154 11.56 -8.00 26.98
C VAL A 154 10.57 -9.06 27.50
N PRO A 155 10.70 -9.57 28.74
CA PRO A 155 9.81 -10.60 29.28
C PRO A 155 8.33 -10.20 29.24
N ASP A 156 7.42 -11.16 29.02
CA ASP A 156 5.96 -10.92 28.97
C ASP A 156 5.38 -10.37 30.28
N GLU A 157 6.08 -10.58 31.40
CA GLU A 157 5.72 -10.03 32.71
C GLU A 157 5.99 -8.51 32.81
N GLU A 158 6.84 -7.96 31.93
CA GLU A 158 7.20 -6.56 31.87
C GLU A 158 6.41 -5.84 30.78
N ASN A 159 5.39 -5.07 31.18
CA ASN A 159 4.57 -4.30 30.27
C ASN A 159 4.84 -2.79 30.39
N PRO A 160 5.00 -2.06 29.26
CA PRO A 160 4.97 -2.52 27.87
C PRO A 160 6.30 -3.14 27.39
N GLN A 161 6.23 -4.08 26.43
CA GLN A 161 7.41 -4.77 25.88
C GLN A 161 8.00 -4.07 24.64
N LEU A 162 7.19 -3.34 23.88
CA LEU A 162 7.58 -2.70 22.63
C LEU A 162 7.07 -1.26 22.56
N LEU A 163 7.98 -0.34 22.23
CA LEU A 163 7.69 1.05 21.90
C LEU A 163 7.95 1.29 20.42
N VAL A 164 6.93 1.73 19.69
CA VAL A 164 7.02 2.20 18.31
C VAL A 164 6.90 3.71 18.27
N VAL A 165 7.84 4.39 17.61
CA VAL A 165 7.81 5.83 17.39
C VAL A 165 7.87 6.12 15.89
N LEU A 166 6.79 6.69 15.34
CA LEU A 166 6.74 7.24 13.99
C LEU A 166 6.83 8.76 14.06
N ASP A 167 8.01 9.31 13.77
CA ASP A 167 8.27 10.74 13.93
C ASP A 167 7.97 11.53 12.66
N GLY A 168 6.82 12.22 12.67
CA GLY A 168 6.43 13.26 11.75
C GLY A 168 5.75 12.77 10.49
N VAL A 169 4.69 11.99 10.70
CA VAL A 169 3.93 11.34 9.63
C VAL A 169 3.30 12.34 8.66
N GLU A 170 3.11 13.61 9.06
CA GLU A 170 2.65 14.67 8.14
C GLU A 170 3.61 14.91 6.97
N ARG A 171 4.86 14.45 7.08
CA ARG A 171 5.91 14.58 6.06
C ARG A 171 5.97 13.40 5.08
N ALA A 172 5.07 12.43 5.21
CA ALA A 172 4.93 11.32 4.27
C ALA A 172 4.75 11.84 2.84
N ALA A 173 5.52 11.28 1.90
CA ALA A 173 5.66 11.81 0.56
C ALA A 173 4.52 11.37 -0.37
N ASP A 174 4.14 10.10 -0.34
CA ASP A 174 3.21 9.45 -1.27
C ASP A 174 1.89 9.03 -0.60
N GLY A 175 1.43 9.81 0.37
CA GLY A 175 0.09 9.70 0.91
C GLY A 175 -0.13 8.54 1.88
N TRP A 176 0.92 7.95 2.45
CA TRP A 176 0.81 7.00 3.57
C TRP A 176 0.72 7.74 4.94
N PRO A 177 0.29 7.08 6.02
CA PRO A 177 -0.44 5.81 6.08
C PRO A 177 -1.74 5.91 5.27
N ASP A 178 -2.05 4.85 4.53
CA ASP A 178 -3.28 4.74 3.76
C ASP A 178 -4.41 4.24 4.69
N PRO A 179 -5.51 5.00 4.86
CA PRO A 179 -6.63 4.57 5.70
C PRO A 179 -7.32 3.30 5.20
N ARG A 180 -7.13 2.88 3.94
CA ARG A 180 -7.65 1.61 3.41
C ARG A 180 -6.88 0.40 3.92
N VAL A 181 -5.64 0.62 4.36
CA VAL A 181 -4.75 -0.44 4.85
C VAL A 181 -4.12 0.00 6.19
N PRO A 182 -4.92 0.20 7.25
CA PRO A 182 -4.43 0.75 8.52
C PRO A 182 -3.57 -0.28 9.27
N PHE A 183 -2.25 -0.18 9.17
CA PHE A 183 -1.34 -1.17 9.77
C PHE A 183 -0.93 -0.91 11.22
N LEU A 184 -1.46 0.17 11.79
CA LEU A 184 -1.20 0.61 13.15
C LEU A 184 -2.47 0.61 14.02
N SER A 185 -3.60 0.12 13.50
CA SER A 185 -4.92 0.29 14.14
C SER A 185 -5.08 -0.50 15.43
N GLU A 186 -4.46 -1.68 15.53
CA GLU A 186 -4.71 -2.65 16.60
C GLU A 186 -3.39 -3.18 17.20
N PRO A 187 -2.69 -2.39 18.02
CA PRO A 187 -1.52 -2.87 18.75
C PRO A 187 -1.90 -3.94 19.79
N GLY A 188 -1.09 -5.00 19.91
CA GLY A 188 -1.28 -6.05 20.90
C GLY A 188 -1.02 -5.58 22.35
N GLU A 189 -1.44 -6.40 23.31
CA GLU A 189 -1.26 -6.21 24.75
C GLU A 189 0.25 -6.29 25.11
N GLY A 190 0.97 -5.19 24.91
CA GLY A 190 2.43 -5.10 25.09
C GLY A 190 3.10 -4.09 24.14
N ALA A 191 2.40 -3.67 23.08
CA ALA A 191 2.84 -2.61 22.20
C ALA A 191 2.34 -1.24 22.67
N ARG A 192 3.19 -0.23 22.50
CA ARG A 192 2.86 1.19 22.64
C ARG A 192 3.29 1.92 21.37
N ILE A 193 2.37 2.64 20.73
CA ILE A 193 2.63 3.34 19.47
C ILE A 193 2.49 4.85 19.67
N VAL A 194 3.54 5.59 19.31
CA VAL A 194 3.55 7.05 19.27
C VAL A 194 3.67 7.51 17.82
N VAL A 195 2.76 8.37 17.39
CA VAL A 195 2.83 9.06 16.11
C VAL A 195 3.00 10.57 16.34
N SER A 196 4.00 11.19 15.72
CA SER A 196 4.23 12.64 15.78
C SER A 196 3.67 13.35 14.56
N VAL A 197 3.02 14.51 14.78
CA VAL A 197 2.36 15.34 13.75
C VAL A 197 2.56 16.84 14.01
N ASP A 198 2.40 17.67 12.99
CA ASP A 198 2.55 19.13 13.08
C ASP A 198 1.44 19.83 13.88
N ALA A 199 0.22 19.32 13.80
CA ALA A 199 -0.92 19.82 14.55
C ALA A 199 -1.91 18.70 14.89
N GLU A 200 -2.70 18.92 15.94
CA GLU A 200 -3.71 17.99 16.46
C GLU A 200 -4.84 17.70 15.46
N GLY A 201 -4.99 18.55 14.45
CA GLY A 201 -6.14 18.58 13.55
C GLY A 201 -6.08 17.52 12.45
N HIS A 202 -6.11 17.99 11.20
CA HIS A 202 -6.27 17.13 10.04
C HIS A 202 -4.92 16.80 9.42
N ALA A 203 -4.79 15.57 8.94
CA ALA A 203 -3.76 15.19 7.99
C ALA A 203 -3.84 16.07 6.73
N PRO A 204 -2.78 16.11 5.89
CA PRO A 204 -2.79 16.88 4.64
C PRO A 204 -3.99 16.60 3.72
N SER A 205 -4.61 15.42 3.83
CA SER A 205 -5.83 15.05 3.10
C SER A 205 -7.12 15.70 3.62
N GLY A 206 -7.07 16.46 4.73
CA GLY A 206 -8.25 17.00 5.40
C GLY A 206 -9.00 16.01 6.30
N MET A 207 -8.46 14.79 6.52
CA MET A 207 -9.02 13.78 7.43
C MET A 207 -8.38 13.91 8.82
N LEU A 208 -9.11 13.67 9.90
CA LEU A 208 -8.52 13.67 11.24
C LEU A 208 -7.45 12.57 11.35
N TRP A 209 -6.36 12.86 12.07
CA TRP A 209 -5.27 11.90 12.22
C TRP A 209 -5.71 10.56 12.83
N ARG A 210 -6.63 10.58 13.80
CA ARG A 210 -7.19 9.36 14.41
C ARG A 210 -7.92 8.49 13.38
N ASP A 211 -8.70 9.10 12.50
CA ASP A 211 -9.51 8.38 11.50
C ASP A 211 -8.56 7.81 10.43
N ARG A 212 -7.53 8.58 10.06
CA ARG A 212 -6.50 8.15 9.10
C ARG A 212 -5.66 6.97 9.60
N LEU A 213 -5.39 6.92 10.90
CA LEU A 213 -4.67 5.83 11.56
C LEU A 213 -5.59 4.66 11.97
N ALA A 214 -6.91 4.85 11.82
CA ALA A 214 -7.96 3.96 12.32
C ALA A 214 -7.80 3.63 13.82
N TRP A 215 -7.54 4.66 14.63
CA TRP A 215 -7.50 4.56 16.09
C TRP A 215 -8.83 4.92 16.73
N ALA A 216 -9.33 4.08 17.64
CA ALA A 216 -10.45 4.42 18.48
C ALA A 216 -10.10 5.56 19.44
N ALA A 217 -11.06 6.44 19.72
CA ALA A 217 -10.82 7.60 20.59
C ALA A 217 -10.47 7.20 22.03
N GLU A 218 -11.02 6.06 22.49
CA GLU A 218 -10.78 5.49 23.81
C GLU A 218 -9.37 4.86 23.94
N GLU A 219 -8.73 4.53 22.83
CA GLU A 219 -7.44 3.83 22.76
C GLU A 219 -6.26 4.77 22.51
N MET A 220 -6.49 6.08 22.57
CA MET A 220 -5.55 7.11 22.16
C MET A 220 -5.43 8.22 23.21
N THR A 221 -4.19 8.67 23.48
CA THR A 221 -3.91 9.92 24.20
C THR A 221 -3.35 10.98 23.25
N LEU A 222 -3.85 12.21 23.36
CA LEU A 222 -3.27 13.38 22.70
C LEU A 222 -2.28 14.08 23.63
N ILE A 223 -1.05 14.28 23.18
CA ILE A 223 0.00 14.99 23.90
C ILE A 223 0.42 16.21 23.06
N SER A 224 0.10 17.39 23.55
CA SER A 224 0.27 18.66 22.83
C SER A 224 1.40 19.50 23.41
N TYR A 225 2.17 20.14 22.54
CA TYR A 225 3.29 20.99 22.94
C TYR A 225 3.11 22.44 22.49
N PRO A 226 3.52 23.43 23.32
CA PRO A 226 3.30 24.83 23.03
C PRO A 226 4.05 25.31 21.78
N ALA A 227 3.43 26.23 21.04
CA ALA A 227 3.94 26.81 19.80
C ALA A 227 5.10 27.82 19.99
N ASP A 228 5.39 28.23 21.22
CA ASP A 228 6.11 29.47 21.55
C ASP A 228 7.64 29.46 21.37
N ARG A 229 8.20 28.53 20.58
CA ARG A 229 9.61 28.66 20.19
C ARG A 229 9.74 29.49 18.91
N PRO A 230 10.49 30.60 18.93
CA PRO A 230 10.75 31.36 17.72
C PRO A 230 11.51 30.46 16.72
N LEU A 231 10.82 30.08 15.65
CA LEU A 231 11.40 29.33 14.54
C LEU A 231 12.58 30.12 13.94
N SER A 232 13.71 29.44 13.72
CA SER A 232 14.94 30.06 13.21
C SER A 232 14.73 30.90 11.94
N ASP A 233 15.21 32.16 11.94
CA ASP A 233 15.24 33.06 10.77
C ASP A 233 16.33 32.69 9.75
N GLU A 234 17.01 31.55 9.90
CA GLU A 234 18.12 31.16 9.01
C GLU A 234 17.69 31.01 7.55
N THR A 235 16.51 30.41 7.28
CA THR A 235 15.97 30.31 5.91
C THR A 235 15.75 31.69 5.28
N ALA A 236 15.21 32.65 6.04
CA ALA A 236 14.92 33.98 5.52
C ALA A 236 16.20 34.80 5.34
N ARG A 237 17.18 34.65 6.26
CA ARG A 237 18.53 35.18 6.08
C ARG A 237 19.21 34.61 4.83
N ALA A 238 19.15 33.29 4.62
CA ALA A 238 19.71 32.65 3.42
C ALA A 238 19.08 33.19 2.14
N ARG A 239 17.75 33.36 2.11
CA ARG A 239 17.05 33.98 0.96
C ARG A 239 17.52 35.41 0.70
N ARG A 240 17.66 36.24 1.75
CA ARG A 240 18.18 37.61 1.61
C ARG A 240 19.63 37.61 1.10
N THR A 241 20.47 36.71 1.60
CA THR A 241 21.85 36.56 1.14
C THR A 241 21.92 36.17 -0.33
N LEU A 242 21.16 35.15 -0.77
CA LEU A 242 21.10 34.79 -2.18
C LEU A 242 20.57 35.95 -3.03
N ALA A 243 19.51 36.65 -2.59
CA ALA A 243 18.97 37.79 -3.32
C ALA A 243 20.02 38.90 -3.55
N SER A 244 20.96 39.09 -2.60
CA SER A 244 22.02 40.08 -2.75
C SER A 244 23.08 39.73 -3.81
N LEU A 245 23.12 38.48 -4.28
CA LEU A 245 24.03 38.00 -5.32
C LEU A 245 23.49 38.18 -6.75
N GLY A 246 22.31 38.78 -6.94
CA GLY A 246 21.73 39.01 -8.26
C GLY A 246 21.44 37.69 -9.01
N GLU A 247 21.93 37.58 -10.25
CA GLU A 247 21.68 36.42 -11.13
C GLU A 247 22.24 35.11 -10.56
N GLU A 248 23.44 35.14 -9.98
CA GLU A 248 24.03 33.97 -9.29
C GLU A 248 23.14 33.51 -8.13
N GLY A 249 22.56 34.46 -7.41
CA GLY A 249 21.58 34.21 -6.35
C GLY A 249 20.33 33.47 -6.83
N VAL A 250 19.79 33.88 -7.98
CA VAL A 250 18.63 33.23 -8.60
C VAL A 250 18.97 31.81 -9.05
N LEU A 251 20.15 31.60 -9.63
CA LEU A 251 20.62 30.27 -10.03
C LEU A 251 20.79 29.34 -8.83
N ALA A 252 21.46 29.80 -7.76
CA ALA A 252 21.60 29.02 -6.53
C ALA A 252 20.23 28.69 -5.92
N ALA A 253 19.30 29.65 -5.86
CA ALA A 253 17.97 29.45 -5.33
C ALA A 253 17.19 28.34 -6.06
N ARG A 254 17.37 28.18 -7.39
CA ARG A 254 16.75 27.07 -8.15
C ARG A 254 17.22 25.70 -7.69
N VAL A 255 18.49 25.58 -7.24
CA VAL A 255 19.01 24.32 -6.68
C VAL A 255 18.38 24.05 -5.32
N PHE A 256 18.18 25.06 -4.48
CA PHE A 256 17.43 24.88 -3.23
C PHE A 256 15.95 24.53 -3.48
N ASP A 257 15.31 25.12 -4.50
CA ASP A 257 13.94 24.75 -4.91
C ASP A 257 13.90 23.26 -5.33
N ALA A 258 14.89 22.80 -6.10
CA ALA A 258 15.05 21.40 -6.47
C ALA A 258 15.27 20.47 -5.26
N LEU A 259 16.18 20.84 -4.35
CA LEU A 259 16.42 20.10 -3.11
C LEU A 259 15.22 20.11 -2.14
N ALA A 260 14.30 21.06 -2.29
CA ALA A 260 13.07 21.07 -1.51
C ALA A 260 12.05 20.06 -2.06
N ALA A 261 12.04 19.86 -3.38
CA ALA A 261 11.15 18.93 -4.07
C ALA A 261 11.58 17.46 -3.98
N ILE A 262 12.86 17.14 -3.79
CA ILE A 262 13.32 15.74 -3.69
C ILE A 262 12.76 15.01 -2.47
N LEU A 263 12.70 13.68 -2.57
CA LEU A 263 12.10 12.76 -1.60
C LEU A 263 13.14 11.94 -0.82
N ALA A 264 14.42 12.06 -1.19
CA ALA A 264 15.57 11.41 -0.57
C ALA A 264 16.84 12.23 -0.85
N PRO A 265 17.96 12.01 -0.11
CA PRO A 265 19.27 12.54 -0.48
C PRO A 265 19.59 12.22 -1.94
N VAL A 266 20.11 13.21 -2.67
CA VAL A 266 20.27 13.11 -4.14
C VAL A 266 21.71 13.36 -4.56
N SER A 267 22.24 12.53 -5.46
CA SER A 267 23.60 12.69 -5.98
C SER A 267 23.71 13.93 -6.87
N ARG A 268 24.95 14.38 -7.09
CA ARG A 268 25.25 15.46 -8.04
C ARG A 268 24.76 15.13 -9.46
N ASP A 269 24.92 13.87 -9.90
CA ASP A 269 24.49 13.39 -11.22
C ASP A 269 22.97 13.37 -11.33
N ASP A 270 22.27 12.86 -10.30
CA ASP A 270 20.81 12.79 -10.28
C ASP A 270 20.15 14.18 -10.23
N LEU A 271 20.78 15.16 -9.58
CA LEU A 271 20.30 16.55 -9.64
C LEU A 271 20.23 17.05 -11.10
N VAL A 272 21.23 16.72 -11.91
CA VAL A 272 21.27 17.12 -13.31
C VAL A 272 20.34 16.26 -14.17
N ARG A 273 20.46 14.93 -14.07
CA ARG A 273 19.81 13.99 -15.00
C ARG A 273 18.37 13.65 -14.62
N ALA A 274 18.07 13.48 -13.33
CA ALA A 274 16.72 13.16 -12.86
C ALA A 274 15.92 14.45 -12.57
N VAL A 275 16.50 15.38 -11.81
CA VAL A 275 15.82 16.61 -11.35
C VAL A 275 15.90 17.74 -12.38
N GLY A 276 16.81 17.67 -13.34
CA GLY A 276 16.92 18.65 -14.43
C GLY A 276 17.56 19.97 -14.02
N VAL A 277 18.37 19.96 -12.96
CA VAL A 277 19.16 21.12 -12.54
C VAL A 277 20.26 21.39 -13.56
N ASN A 278 20.37 22.63 -14.01
CA ASN A 278 21.45 23.03 -14.90
C ASN A 278 22.80 23.00 -14.16
N LEU A 279 23.85 22.48 -14.81
CA LEU A 279 25.19 22.36 -14.24
C LEU A 279 25.76 23.68 -13.73
N ALA A 280 25.56 24.79 -14.46
CA ALA A 280 26.01 26.11 -14.03
C ALA A 280 25.27 26.59 -12.76
N ALA A 281 23.98 26.26 -12.63
CA ALA A 281 23.24 26.57 -11.41
C ALA A 281 23.78 25.78 -10.20
N LEU A 282 24.16 24.53 -10.43
CA LEU A 282 24.76 23.66 -9.41
C LEU A 282 26.14 24.16 -8.96
N GLU A 283 26.99 24.58 -9.89
CA GLU A 283 28.32 25.15 -9.59
C GLU A 283 28.24 26.48 -8.82
N VAL A 284 27.21 27.29 -9.10
CA VAL A 284 26.94 28.53 -8.35
C VAL A 284 26.43 28.20 -6.95
N PHE A 285 25.52 27.23 -6.82
CA PHE A 285 25.03 26.74 -5.54
C PHE A 285 26.16 26.19 -4.66
N GLU A 286 27.08 25.41 -5.21
CA GLU A 286 28.23 24.82 -4.48
C GLU A 286 29.15 25.91 -3.91
N ARG A 287 29.17 27.10 -4.52
CA ARG A 287 29.92 28.30 -4.09
C ARG A 287 29.10 29.29 -3.26
N ALA A 288 27.83 29.00 -2.96
CA ALA A 288 26.97 29.93 -2.24
C ALA A 288 27.53 30.26 -0.85
N PRO A 289 27.47 31.53 -0.40
CA PRO A 289 27.99 31.93 0.90
C PRO A 289 27.06 31.54 2.06
N ASP A 290 27.60 31.61 3.26
CA ASP A 290 26.80 31.54 4.49
C ASP A 290 25.82 32.72 4.59
N PRO A 291 24.62 32.51 5.17
CA PRO A 291 24.13 31.28 5.80
C PRO A 291 23.47 30.28 4.83
N ALA A 292 23.43 30.55 3.52
CA ALA A 292 22.72 29.68 2.57
C ALA A 292 23.34 28.27 2.51
N ARG A 293 24.68 28.17 2.44
CA ARG A 293 25.36 26.87 2.38
C ARG A 293 25.14 26.00 3.61
N ARG A 294 24.92 26.60 4.80
CA ARG A 294 24.59 25.89 6.05
C ARG A 294 23.25 25.16 6.02
N LEU A 295 22.32 25.56 5.14
CA LEU A 295 21.02 24.89 5.07
C LEU A 295 21.09 23.50 4.41
N VAL A 296 22.17 23.18 3.69
CA VAL A 296 22.35 21.92 2.97
C VAL A 296 23.59 21.19 3.52
N VAL A 297 23.46 19.88 3.68
CA VAL A 297 24.56 18.98 4.02
C VAL A 297 24.83 18.10 2.81
N THR A 298 26.10 17.83 2.58
CA THR A 298 26.55 16.80 1.64
C THR A 298 27.02 15.62 2.50
N ASP A 299 26.48 14.43 2.25
CA ASP A 299 26.91 13.23 2.97
C ASP A 299 28.27 12.71 2.48
N ASP A 300 28.74 11.63 3.09
CA ASP A 300 30.02 10.97 2.78
C ASP A 300 30.09 10.44 1.33
N GLN A 301 28.95 10.26 0.68
CA GLN A 301 28.83 9.76 -0.70
C GLN A 301 28.63 10.90 -1.72
N GLY A 302 28.63 12.16 -1.25
CA GLY A 302 28.42 13.32 -2.12
C GLY A 302 26.96 13.62 -2.41
N ALA A 303 25.99 13.01 -1.71
CA ALA A 303 24.58 13.32 -1.90
C ALA A 303 24.14 14.55 -1.10
N TYR A 304 23.33 15.39 -1.73
CA TYR A 304 22.83 16.65 -1.18
C TYR A 304 21.49 16.43 -0.46
N ARG A 305 21.33 17.07 0.70
CA ARG A 305 20.07 17.11 1.46
C ARG A 305 19.96 18.36 2.33
N PHE A 306 18.74 18.80 2.62
CA PHE A 306 18.54 19.82 3.65
C PHE A 306 19.01 19.33 5.03
N ARG A 307 19.60 20.23 5.83
CA ARG A 307 20.01 19.94 7.21
C ARG A 307 18.79 19.63 8.10
N GLY A 308 17.70 20.38 7.94
CA GLY A 308 16.50 20.31 8.76
C GLY A 308 15.20 20.33 7.95
N ASP A 309 14.21 19.54 8.36
CA ASP A 309 12.89 19.53 7.72
C ASP A 309 12.15 20.86 7.91
N ALA A 310 12.33 21.53 9.05
CA ALA A 310 11.79 22.88 9.24
C ALA A 310 12.32 23.87 8.19
N ALA A 311 13.62 23.82 7.90
CA ALA A 311 14.26 24.69 6.92
C ALA A 311 13.81 24.32 5.49
N ARG A 312 13.71 23.02 5.18
CA ARG A 312 13.17 22.52 3.91
C ARG A 312 11.73 22.98 3.70
N ALA A 313 10.84 22.79 4.68
CA ALA A 313 9.43 23.16 4.60
C ALA A 313 9.25 24.69 4.41
N ARG A 314 10.01 25.50 5.15
CA ARG A 314 10.03 26.96 4.97
C ARG A 314 10.55 27.38 3.59
N TRP A 315 11.49 26.62 3.03
CA TRP A 315 11.95 26.85 1.65
C TRP A 315 10.88 26.45 0.63
N ALA A 316 10.19 25.34 0.89
CA ALA A 316 9.18 24.74 0.04
C ALA A 316 7.89 25.56 -0.14
N ALA A 317 7.67 26.60 0.68
CA ALA A 317 6.46 27.44 0.65
C ALA A 317 6.32 28.35 -0.61
N SER A 318 6.80 27.91 -1.78
CA SER A 318 6.67 28.62 -3.05
C SER A 318 6.01 27.73 -4.10
N ASP A 319 5.24 28.33 -5.02
CA ASP A 319 4.53 27.61 -6.10
C ASP A 319 5.45 26.88 -7.10
N ARG A 320 6.77 27.04 -6.98
CA ARG A 320 7.77 26.45 -7.88
C ARG A 320 7.95 24.95 -7.70
N LEU A 321 7.61 24.40 -6.53
CA LEU A 321 7.84 22.99 -6.24
C LEU A 321 7.01 22.07 -7.15
N ALA A 322 5.73 22.39 -7.34
CA ALA A 322 4.85 21.63 -8.22
C ALA A 322 5.42 21.55 -9.65
N ALA A 323 5.92 22.66 -10.18
CA ALA A 323 6.53 22.69 -11.52
C ALA A 323 7.82 21.85 -11.62
N ILE A 324 8.62 21.76 -10.55
CA ILE A 324 9.82 20.91 -10.51
C ILE A 324 9.41 19.44 -10.45
N GLU A 325 8.46 19.07 -9.61
CA GLU A 325 7.91 17.72 -9.52
C GLU A 325 7.28 17.29 -10.86
N ASP A 326 6.47 18.16 -11.49
CA ASP A 326 5.91 17.93 -12.83
C ASP A 326 7.01 17.68 -13.88
N ALA A 327 8.10 18.43 -13.82
CA ALA A 327 9.24 18.24 -14.72
C ALA A 327 9.98 16.90 -14.47
N ILE A 328 10.06 16.45 -13.21
CA ILE A 328 10.61 15.12 -12.86
C ILE A 328 9.73 14.02 -13.47
N VAL A 329 8.41 14.12 -13.27
CA VAL A 329 7.43 13.16 -13.81
C VAL A 329 7.50 13.12 -15.34
N ALA A 330 7.47 14.28 -15.99
CA ALA A 330 7.52 14.38 -17.45
C ALA A 330 8.80 13.77 -18.04
N ARG A 331 9.96 13.98 -17.40
CA ARG A 331 11.22 13.35 -17.82
C ARG A 331 11.18 11.83 -17.67
N GLY A 332 10.69 11.33 -16.54
CA GLY A 332 10.57 9.90 -16.28
C GLY A 332 9.68 9.19 -17.30
N LEU A 333 8.47 9.70 -17.51
CA LEU A 333 7.52 9.12 -18.46
C LEU A 333 8.02 9.22 -19.91
N SER A 334 8.62 10.34 -20.29
CA SER A 334 9.21 10.50 -21.63
C SER A 334 10.34 9.49 -21.89
N ALA A 335 11.25 9.32 -20.92
CA ALA A 335 12.32 8.33 -21.02
C ALA A 335 11.78 6.89 -21.10
N LEU A 336 10.75 6.56 -20.32
CA LEU A 336 10.12 5.23 -20.34
C LEU A 336 9.45 4.93 -21.68
N ARG A 337 8.67 5.89 -22.20
CA ARG A 337 7.97 5.76 -23.48
C ARG A 337 8.94 5.68 -24.66
N ALA A 338 9.99 6.50 -24.66
CA ALA A 338 11.05 6.42 -25.67
C ALA A 338 11.76 5.06 -25.64
N GLY A 339 12.03 4.52 -24.46
CA GLY A 339 12.64 3.19 -24.29
C GLY A 339 11.76 2.03 -24.75
N ARG A 340 10.44 2.20 -24.84
CA ARG A 340 9.53 1.20 -25.43
C ARG A 340 9.56 1.21 -26.96
N ALA A 341 9.77 2.39 -27.57
CA ALA A 341 9.77 2.57 -29.01
C ALA A 341 11.13 2.21 -29.66
N ALA A 342 12.22 2.33 -28.91
CA ALA A 342 13.56 2.02 -29.40
C ALA A 342 13.88 0.53 -29.34
N SER A 343 14.49 -0.01 -30.41
CA SER A 343 15.10 -1.36 -30.43
C SER A 343 16.54 -1.38 -29.86
N GLU A 344 17.02 -0.25 -29.37
CA GLU A 344 18.42 0.00 -28.98
C GLU A 344 18.65 -0.15 -27.46
N PRO A 345 19.92 -0.38 -27.03
CA PRO A 345 20.25 -0.78 -25.67
C PRO A 345 19.88 0.26 -24.60
N HIS A 346 19.62 -0.25 -23.39
CA HIS A 346 19.18 0.49 -22.21
C HIS A 346 20.06 1.72 -21.90
N VAL A 347 19.48 2.91 -21.98
CA VAL A 347 20.05 4.11 -21.35
C VAL A 347 20.14 3.86 -19.84
N ALA A 348 21.33 4.05 -19.24
CA ALA A 348 21.51 3.91 -17.80
C ALA A 348 20.59 4.89 -17.06
N TRP A 349 19.55 4.37 -16.41
CA TRP A 349 18.54 5.18 -15.72
C TRP A 349 19.12 5.82 -14.44
N PRO A 350 18.92 7.13 -14.22
CA PRO A 350 19.29 7.77 -12.96
C PRO A 350 18.64 7.04 -11.76
N PRO A 351 19.41 6.58 -10.74
CA PRO A 351 18.87 5.83 -9.62
C PRO A 351 17.71 6.52 -8.92
N TYR A 352 17.85 7.82 -8.66
CA TYR A 352 16.81 8.63 -8.02
C TYR A 352 15.49 8.59 -8.80
N LEU A 353 15.57 8.66 -10.13
CA LEU A 353 14.36 8.66 -10.97
C LEU A 353 13.62 7.33 -10.86
N VAL A 354 14.32 6.20 -10.85
CA VAL A 354 13.65 4.90 -10.73
C VAL A 354 13.04 4.70 -9.37
N GLU A 355 13.76 5.07 -8.31
CA GLU A 355 13.29 4.87 -6.94
C GLU A 355 12.12 5.78 -6.56
N TYR A 356 12.02 6.98 -7.16
CA TYR A 356 11.10 8.02 -6.70
C TYR A 356 10.10 8.55 -7.75
N LEU A 357 10.15 8.10 -9.01
CA LEU A 357 9.20 8.52 -10.04
C LEU A 357 7.74 8.23 -9.64
N GLY A 358 7.43 7.01 -9.20
CA GLY A 358 6.07 6.66 -8.77
C GLY A 358 5.56 7.51 -7.61
N ALA A 359 6.43 7.85 -6.64
CA ALA A 359 6.07 8.73 -5.52
C ALA A 359 5.79 10.17 -5.98
N HIS A 360 6.58 10.69 -6.92
CA HIS A 360 6.31 11.99 -7.54
C HIS A 360 4.99 11.98 -8.33
N MET A 361 4.71 10.90 -9.06
CA MET A 361 3.44 10.73 -9.77
C MET A 361 2.24 10.74 -8.81
N THR A 362 2.34 10.08 -7.66
CA THR A 362 1.29 10.15 -6.62
C THR A 362 1.10 11.58 -6.10
N ARG A 363 2.18 12.30 -5.79
CA ARG A 363 2.12 13.70 -5.30
C ARG A 363 1.51 14.66 -6.31
N ARG A 364 1.68 14.36 -7.60
CA ARG A 364 1.16 15.16 -8.71
C ARG A 364 -0.17 14.63 -9.26
N CYS A 365 -0.78 13.65 -8.59
CA CYS A 365 -2.04 13.02 -9.00
C CYS A 365 -2.01 12.62 -10.48
N ALA A 366 -0.93 11.96 -10.92
CA ALA A 366 -0.77 11.51 -12.30
C ALA A 366 -1.97 10.65 -12.74
N GLY A 367 -2.35 10.76 -14.01
CA GLY A 367 -3.50 10.03 -14.54
C GLY A 367 -3.25 8.52 -14.56
N VAL A 368 -4.33 7.73 -14.49
CA VAL A 368 -4.24 6.26 -14.49
C VAL A 368 -3.41 5.73 -15.66
N ALA A 369 -3.56 6.29 -16.87
CA ALA A 369 -2.77 5.89 -18.04
C ALA A 369 -1.25 6.09 -17.85
N ASP A 370 -0.85 7.18 -17.19
CA ASP A 370 0.56 7.43 -16.86
C ASP A 370 1.04 6.41 -15.81
N CYS A 371 0.24 6.14 -14.77
CA CYS A 371 0.58 5.15 -13.74
C CYS A 371 0.72 3.74 -14.32
N MET A 372 -0.17 3.36 -15.26
CA MET A 372 -0.09 2.07 -15.96
C MET A 372 1.15 1.95 -16.85
N ASP A 373 1.85 3.04 -17.17
CA ASP A 373 3.16 2.92 -17.82
C ASP A 373 4.20 2.21 -16.91
N LEU A 374 4.05 2.33 -15.59
CA LEU A 374 4.92 1.62 -14.63
C LEU A 374 4.57 0.14 -14.53
N VAL A 375 3.39 -0.31 -14.99
CA VAL A 375 3.01 -1.73 -15.02
C VAL A 375 3.33 -2.31 -16.39
N SER A 376 4.63 -2.43 -16.70
CA SER A 376 5.09 -2.89 -18.01
C SER A 376 6.38 -3.70 -17.96
N PRO A 377 6.64 -4.56 -18.98
CA PRO A 377 7.89 -5.30 -19.08
C PRO A 377 9.13 -4.40 -19.10
N ALA A 378 9.03 -3.24 -19.74
CA ALA A 378 10.12 -2.28 -19.82
C ALA A 378 10.49 -1.74 -18.42
N TRP A 379 9.49 -1.37 -17.62
CA TRP A 379 9.71 -0.89 -16.25
C TRP A 379 10.19 -2.00 -15.31
N LEU A 380 9.65 -3.22 -15.46
CA LEU A 380 10.10 -4.38 -14.69
C LEU A 380 11.59 -4.64 -14.90
N ARG A 381 12.07 -4.68 -16.15
CA ARG A 381 13.51 -4.87 -16.45
C ARG A 381 14.38 -3.81 -15.78
N ILE A 382 13.97 -2.55 -15.86
CA ILE A 382 14.69 -1.43 -15.21
C ILE A 382 14.81 -1.68 -13.70
N TRP A 383 13.75 -2.18 -13.05
CA TRP A 383 13.78 -2.49 -11.63
C TRP A 383 14.62 -3.73 -11.30
N MET A 384 14.58 -4.78 -12.11
CA MET A 384 15.31 -6.04 -11.85
C MET A 384 16.84 -5.88 -11.88
N ASP A 385 17.36 -4.85 -12.53
CA ASP A 385 18.79 -4.52 -12.52
C ASP A 385 19.25 -3.85 -11.20
N ARG A 386 18.38 -3.73 -10.20
CA ARG A 386 18.65 -3.02 -8.93
C ARG A 386 18.42 -3.89 -7.69
N PRO A 387 19.19 -3.64 -6.61
CA PRO A 387 18.84 -4.16 -5.28
C PRO A 387 17.41 -3.80 -4.91
N GLY A 388 16.66 -4.78 -4.40
CA GLY A 388 15.28 -4.55 -3.97
C GLY A 388 14.30 -4.30 -5.12
N GLY A 389 14.69 -4.69 -6.34
CA GLY A 389 13.96 -4.46 -7.57
C GLY A 389 12.50 -4.91 -7.53
N LEU A 390 12.24 -6.10 -6.97
CA LEU A 390 10.88 -6.65 -6.88
C LEU A 390 9.98 -5.74 -6.03
N VAL A 391 10.39 -5.45 -4.80
CA VAL A 391 9.59 -4.62 -3.89
C VAL A 391 9.40 -3.21 -4.48
N GLY A 392 10.42 -2.68 -5.16
CA GLY A 392 10.34 -1.41 -5.88
C GLY A 392 9.28 -1.42 -6.98
N PHE A 393 9.33 -2.40 -7.88
CA PHE A 393 8.36 -2.57 -8.95
C PHE A 393 6.95 -2.80 -8.43
N LEU A 394 6.76 -3.69 -7.44
CA LEU A 394 5.45 -3.96 -6.84
C LEU A 394 4.89 -2.74 -6.09
N THR A 395 5.74 -1.85 -5.59
CA THR A 395 5.27 -0.56 -5.05
C THR A 395 4.64 0.30 -6.16
N ASP A 396 5.26 0.36 -7.34
CA ASP A 396 4.71 1.12 -8.46
C ASP A 396 3.46 0.47 -9.03
N ALA A 397 3.41 -0.88 -9.10
CA ALA A 397 2.20 -1.61 -9.48
C ALA A 397 1.04 -1.33 -8.52
N ARG A 398 1.30 -1.33 -7.20
CA ARG A 398 0.30 -0.98 -6.19
C ARG A 398 -0.19 0.46 -6.32
N ARG A 399 0.70 1.42 -6.65
CA ARG A 399 0.30 2.82 -6.92
C ARG A 399 -0.61 2.91 -8.14
N ALA A 400 -0.27 2.21 -9.22
CA ALA A 400 -1.08 2.17 -10.43
C ALA A 400 -2.44 1.50 -10.18
N ARG A 401 -2.45 0.41 -9.40
CA ARG A 401 -3.65 -0.28 -8.95
C ARG A 401 -4.57 0.65 -8.18
N ARG A 402 -4.07 1.35 -7.15
CA ARG A 402 -4.85 2.33 -6.39
C ARG A 402 -5.46 3.42 -7.28
N ALA A 403 -4.68 3.96 -8.21
CA ALA A 403 -5.18 4.96 -9.15
C ALA A 403 -6.30 4.40 -10.05
N ALA A 404 -6.16 3.16 -10.52
CA ALA A 404 -7.19 2.48 -11.31
C ALA A 404 -8.46 2.15 -10.50
N GLU A 405 -8.31 1.73 -9.25
CA GLU A 405 -9.41 1.47 -8.31
C GLU A 405 -10.19 2.76 -8.00
N ASP A 406 -9.48 3.87 -7.73
CA ASP A 406 -10.09 5.18 -7.49
C ASP A 406 -10.89 5.65 -8.71
N ALA A 407 -10.28 5.59 -9.89
CA ALA A 407 -10.97 5.96 -11.13
C ALA A 407 -12.17 5.04 -11.44
N LEU A 408 -12.08 3.74 -11.15
CA LEU A 408 -13.20 2.82 -11.31
C LEU A 408 -14.35 3.17 -10.36
N LEU A 409 -14.06 3.42 -9.08
CA LEU A 409 -15.04 3.81 -8.08
C LEU A 409 -15.71 5.15 -8.43
N ASP A 410 -14.93 6.14 -8.87
CA ASP A 410 -15.44 7.45 -9.29
C ASP A 410 -16.41 7.35 -10.48
N VAL A 411 -16.03 6.60 -11.52
CA VAL A 411 -16.88 6.41 -12.70
C VAL A 411 -18.15 5.63 -12.34
N CYS A 412 -18.06 4.63 -11.47
CA CYS A 412 -19.22 3.87 -10.98
C CYS A 412 -20.12 4.67 -10.03
N GLY A 413 -19.58 5.64 -9.29
CA GLY A 413 -20.33 6.52 -8.39
C GLY A 413 -21.05 7.69 -9.08
N SER A 414 -20.69 7.99 -10.34
CA SER A 414 -21.20 9.16 -11.08
C SER A 414 -22.66 9.09 -11.54
N GLY A 415 -23.38 7.99 -11.30
CA GLY A 415 -24.78 7.82 -11.72
C GLY A 415 -24.98 7.69 -13.24
N THR A 416 -23.92 7.39 -14.00
CA THR A 416 -23.89 7.26 -15.47
C THR A 416 -24.26 5.86 -15.96
N GLU A 417 -25.18 5.20 -15.26
CA GLU A 417 -25.62 3.86 -15.60
C GLU A 417 -26.44 3.90 -16.90
N GLY A 418 -25.92 3.26 -17.96
CA GLY A 418 -26.52 3.27 -19.29
C GLY A 418 -25.84 4.18 -20.32
N ASP A 419 -24.87 5.04 -19.92
CA ASP A 419 -24.03 5.78 -20.88
C ASP A 419 -22.97 4.84 -21.51
N PRO A 420 -22.96 4.66 -22.85
CA PRO A 420 -21.94 3.84 -23.52
C PRO A 420 -20.50 4.34 -23.31
N GLY A 421 -20.30 5.66 -23.21
CA GLY A 421 -18.97 6.25 -22.97
C GLY A 421 -18.44 5.88 -21.58
N ALA A 422 -19.28 6.06 -20.56
CA ALA A 422 -18.98 5.59 -19.21
C ALA A 422 -18.80 4.07 -19.13
N GLY A 423 -19.53 3.28 -19.93
CA GLY A 423 -19.35 1.82 -20.01
C GLY A 423 -17.97 1.39 -20.51
N ALA A 424 -17.47 2.04 -21.57
CA ALA A 424 -16.12 1.78 -22.08
C ALA A 424 -15.04 2.17 -21.07
N GLU A 425 -15.21 3.32 -20.40
CA GLU A 425 -14.29 3.78 -19.36
C GLU A 425 -14.26 2.83 -18.16
N ARG A 426 -15.43 2.38 -17.65
CA ARG A 426 -15.50 1.36 -16.58
C ARG A 426 -14.76 0.09 -16.97
N ALA A 427 -14.99 -0.42 -18.18
CA ALA A 427 -14.31 -1.61 -18.68
C ALA A 427 -12.79 -1.41 -18.72
N ALA A 428 -12.31 -0.25 -19.18
CA ALA A 428 -10.89 0.07 -19.22
C ALA A 428 -10.25 0.10 -17.81
N ARG A 429 -10.85 0.84 -16.86
CA ARG A 429 -10.33 0.92 -15.48
C ARG A 429 -10.33 -0.42 -14.76
N LEU A 430 -11.37 -1.21 -14.98
CA LEU A 430 -11.45 -2.57 -14.46
C LEU A 430 -10.33 -3.47 -15.01
N CYS A 431 -9.99 -3.35 -16.30
CA CYS A 431 -8.87 -4.09 -16.88
C CYS A 431 -7.52 -3.63 -16.33
N ASP A 432 -7.38 -2.34 -16.01
CA ASP A 432 -6.17 -1.81 -15.34
C ASP A 432 -6.00 -2.42 -13.93
N VAL A 433 -7.08 -2.53 -13.15
CA VAL A 433 -7.10 -3.21 -11.83
C VAL A 433 -6.70 -4.69 -11.99
N VAL A 434 -7.33 -5.40 -12.93
CA VAL A 434 -7.01 -6.81 -13.24
C VAL A 434 -5.53 -6.98 -13.60
N ARG A 435 -4.98 -6.10 -14.45
CA ARG A 435 -3.58 -6.17 -14.86
C ARG A 435 -2.65 -6.05 -13.68
N CYS A 436 -2.88 -5.07 -12.79
CA CYS A 436 -2.03 -4.89 -11.62
C CYS A 436 -2.07 -6.13 -10.73
N ALA A 437 -3.27 -6.65 -10.42
CA ALA A 437 -3.42 -7.83 -9.57
C ALA A 437 -2.72 -9.07 -10.16
N LEU A 438 -2.90 -9.36 -11.46
CA LEU A 438 -2.28 -10.52 -12.09
C LEU A 438 -0.75 -10.40 -12.17
N VAL A 439 -0.22 -9.21 -12.43
CA VAL A 439 1.22 -8.97 -12.44
C VAL A 439 1.84 -9.13 -11.06
N GLU A 440 1.18 -8.58 -10.03
CA GLU A 440 1.59 -8.75 -8.63
C GLU A 440 1.65 -10.24 -8.25
N GLY A 441 0.59 -11.00 -8.53
CA GLY A 441 0.53 -12.43 -8.27
C GLY A 441 1.62 -13.23 -9.00
N ALA A 442 1.78 -13.00 -10.31
CA ALA A 442 2.75 -13.73 -11.13
C ALA A 442 4.20 -13.50 -10.67
N LEU A 443 4.55 -12.28 -10.27
CA LEU A 443 5.90 -11.97 -9.77
C LEU A 443 6.17 -12.57 -8.40
N CYS A 444 5.19 -12.57 -7.50
CA CYS A 444 5.31 -13.25 -6.21
C CYS A 444 5.58 -14.76 -6.38
N GLU A 445 4.96 -15.39 -7.38
CA GLU A 445 5.19 -16.82 -7.71
C GLU A 445 6.60 -17.08 -8.25
N LYS A 446 7.12 -16.19 -9.11
CA LYS A 446 8.48 -16.30 -9.69
C LYS A 446 9.61 -16.05 -8.69
N GLU A 447 9.36 -15.28 -7.63
CA GLU A 447 10.33 -15.01 -6.56
C GLU A 447 10.71 -16.30 -5.81
N GLY A 448 9.73 -17.16 -5.51
CA GLY A 448 10.00 -18.54 -5.13
C GLY A 448 10.52 -18.80 -3.71
N SER A 449 10.67 -17.78 -2.84
CA SER A 449 11.22 -17.95 -1.48
C SER A 449 10.38 -18.85 -0.58
N ARG A 450 9.09 -19.05 -0.92
CA ARG A 450 8.21 -20.00 -0.23
C ARG A 450 8.65 -21.46 -0.39
N HIS A 451 9.56 -21.76 -1.32
CA HIS A 451 10.05 -23.12 -1.59
C HIS A 451 11.49 -23.37 -1.13
N GLU A 452 12.17 -22.39 -0.53
CA GLU A 452 13.52 -22.54 0.00
C GLU A 452 13.47 -22.83 1.52
N GLU A 453 14.07 -23.95 1.95
CA GLU A 453 14.40 -24.15 3.37
C GLU A 453 15.60 -23.27 3.73
N ARG A 454 15.39 -22.21 4.54
CA ARG A 454 16.47 -21.36 5.06
C ARG A 454 16.43 -21.22 6.58
N ASP A 455 17.60 -20.88 7.14
CA ASP A 455 17.76 -20.63 8.57
C ASP A 455 16.89 -19.44 9.01
N ARG A 456 16.05 -19.72 9.99
CA ARG A 456 15.05 -18.84 10.60
C ARG A 456 15.65 -17.70 11.43
N THR A 457 16.97 -17.68 11.60
CA THR A 457 17.69 -16.65 12.36
C THR A 457 18.37 -15.61 11.49
N GLU A 458 18.36 -15.77 10.16
CA GLU A 458 18.96 -14.81 9.24
C GLU A 458 18.19 -13.47 9.22
N PRO A 459 18.90 -12.32 9.19
CA PRO A 459 18.25 -11.04 8.98
C PRO A 459 17.54 -10.99 7.62
N TYR A 460 16.45 -10.24 7.56
CA TYR A 460 15.74 -10.01 6.30
C TYR A 460 16.68 -9.41 5.26
N THR A 461 16.73 -10.06 4.10
CA THR A 461 17.37 -9.60 2.88
C THR A 461 16.30 -9.45 1.81
N GLU A 462 16.53 -8.55 0.86
CA GLU A 462 15.54 -8.28 -0.17
C GLU A 462 15.35 -9.51 -1.09
N PRO A 463 14.10 -9.80 -1.49
CA PRO A 463 13.79 -10.94 -2.35
C PRO A 463 14.44 -10.78 -3.73
N ALA A 464 14.91 -11.89 -4.29
CA ALA A 464 15.42 -11.97 -5.65
C ALA A 464 14.42 -12.72 -6.52
N VAL A 465 14.13 -12.20 -7.71
CA VAL A 465 13.20 -12.84 -8.66
C VAL A 465 13.98 -13.55 -9.74
N ASP A 466 13.66 -14.81 -9.97
CA ASP A 466 14.07 -15.51 -11.17
C ASP A 466 12.96 -15.39 -12.23
N LEU A 467 13.12 -14.45 -13.16
CA LEU A 467 12.15 -14.27 -14.25
C LEU A 467 12.06 -15.49 -15.19
N THR A 468 13.08 -16.36 -15.20
CA THR A 468 13.13 -17.57 -16.04
C THR A 468 12.37 -18.75 -15.43
N ARG A 469 12.11 -18.71 -14.12
CA ARG A 469 11.30 -19.71 -13.42
C ARG A 469 9.86 -19.68 -13.94
N PRO A 470 9.23 -20.82 -14.27
CA PRO A 470 7.83 -20.85 -14.66
C PRO A 470 6.93 -20.50 -13.48
N THR A 471 5.81 -19.80 -13.74
CA THR A 471 4.78 -19.54 -12.72
C THR A 471 4.02 -20.80 -12.27
N GLY A 472 4.15 -21.91 -13.01
CA GLY A 472 3.35 -23.12 -12.77
C GLY A 472 1.86 -22.96 -13.10
N ALA A 473 1.41 -21.78 -13.56
CA ALA A 473 0.00 -21.44 -13.78
C ALA A 473 -0.46 -21.70 -15.23
N ALA A 474 0.29 -22.46 -16.03
CA ALA A 474 0.00 -22.65 -17.45
C ALA A 474 -1.38 -23.29 -17.68
N ARG A 475 -1.74 -24.30 -16.86
CA ARG A 475 -3.03 -24.98 -16.91
C ARG A 475 -4.16 -24.06 -16.47
N GLU A 476 -3.99 -23.37 -15.35
CA GLU A 476 -4.99 -22.47 -14.76
C GLU A 476 -5.24 -21.26 -15.67
N ARG A 477 -4.21 -20.76 -16.35
CA ARG A 477 -4.33 -19.73 -17.40
C ARG A 477 -5.17 -20.23 -18.56
N ALA A 478 -4.90 -21.43 -19.06
CA ALA A 478 -5.66 -22.04 -20.13
C ALA A 478 -7.13 -22.24 -19.72
N GLU A 479 -7.38 -22.79 -18.52
CA GLU A 479 -8.72 -22.99 -17.96
C GLU A 479 -9.47 -21.67 -17.81
N ALA A 480 -8.81 -20.61 -17.32
CA ALA A 480 -9.43 -19.30 -17.23
C ALA A 480 -9.84 -18.77 -18.61
N LEU A 481 -8.96 -18.83 -19.62
CA LEU A 481 -9.26 -18.37 -20.97
C LEU A 481 -10.39 -19.18 -21.64
N VAL A 482 -10.39 -20.50 -21.48
CA VAL A 482 -11.49 -21.37 -21.96
C VAL A 482 -12.81 -21.00 -21.27
N THR A 483 -12.76 -20.71 -19.96
CA THR A 483 -13.93 -20.27 -19.20
C THR A 483 -14.45 -18.93 -19.73
N PHE A 484 -13.58 -17.93 -19.93
CA PHE A 484 -13.98 -16.64 -20.52
C PHE A 484 -14.55 -16.79 -21.93
N ALA A 485 -13.97 -17.65 -22.77
CA ALA A 485 -14.51 -17.94 -24.11
C ALA A 485 -15.93 -18.52 -24.03
N SER A 486 -16.21 -19.39 -23.04
CA SER A 486 -17.55 -19.98 -22.83
C SER A 486 -18.62 -18.96 -22.43
N LEU A 487 -18.20 -17.83 -21.85
CA LEU A 487 -19.09 -16.75 -21.41
C LEU A 487 -19.45 -15.79 -22.55
N LEU A 488 -18.74 -15.84 -23.66
CA LEU A 488 -18.86 -14.93 -24.79
C LEU A 488 -19.62 -15.58 -25.95
N THR A 489 -20.08 -14.75 -26.88
CA THR A 489 -20.71 -15.19 -28.13
C THR A 489 -20.13 -14.41 -29.31
N GLY A 490 -20.34 -14.91 -30.53
CA GLY A 490 -19.99 -14.17 -31.76
C GLY A 490 -18.48 -13.97 -31.97
N SER A 491 -18.09 -12.80 -32.46
CA SER A 491 -16.70 -12.45 -32.79
C SER A 491 -15.78 -12.40 -31.56
N GLU A 492 -16.31 -11.95 -30.43
CA GLU A 492 -15.59 -11.83 -29.17
C GLU A 492 -15.21 -13.21 -28.62
N GLN A 493 -16.11 -14.18 -28.74
CA GLN A 493 -15.82 -15.57 -28.41
C GLN A 493 -14.69 -16.13 -29.27
N GLN A 494 -14.72 -15.90 -30.59
CA GLN A 494 -13.67 -16.39 -31.49
C GLN A 494 -12.31 -15.80 -31.16
N LEU A 495 -12.26 -14.51 -30.81
CA LEU A 495 -11.03 -13.84 -30.40
C LEU A 495 -10.44 -14.46 -29.13
N VAL A 496 -11.25 -14.61 -28.07
CA VAL A 496 -10.79 -15.19 -26.80
C VAL A 496 -10.46 -16.68 -26.96
N GLN A 497 -11.18 -17.41 -27.81
CA GLN A 497 -10.89 -18.80 -28.14
C GLN A 497 -9.52 -18.95 -28.82
N GLY A 498 -9.07 -17.96 -29.60
CA GLY A 498 -7.72 -17.91 -30.16
C GLY A 498 -6.66 -17.94 -29.04
N TRP A 499 -6.75 -17.01 -28.09
CA TRP A 499 -5.85 -16.97 -26.93
C TRP A 499 -5.92 -18.24 -26.07
N ALA A 500 -7.13 -18.79 -25.88
CA ALA A 500 -7.32 -20.05 -25.15
C ALA A 500 -6.63 -21.22 -25.86
N THR A 501 -6.70 -21.27 -27.19
CA THR A 501 -6.06 -22.32 -28.00
C THR A 501 -4.54 -22.26 -27.87
N ASP A 502 -3.97 -21.06 -27.94
CA ASP A 502 -2.53 -20.85 -27.76
C ASP A 502 -2.09 -21.25 -26.34
N ALA A 503 -2.88 -20.91 -25.31
CA ALA A 503 -2.60 -21.28 -23.92
C ALA A 503 -2.74 -22.78 -23.64
N CYS A 504 -3.62 -23.49 -24.35
CA CYS A 504 -3.80 -24.94 -24.26
C CYS A 504 -2.69 -25.73 -24.98
N ALA A 505 -1.81 -25.09 -25.74
CA ALA A 505 -0.79 -25.79 -26.53
C ALA A 505 0.12 -26.66 -25.64
N GLY A 506 0.09 -27.98 -25.87
CA GLY A 506 0.88 -28.94 -25.09
C GLY A 506 0.26 -29.37 -23.76
N LEU A 507 -1.00 -29.00 -23.49
CA LEU A 507 -1.77 -29.45 -22.33
C LEU A 507 -2.81 -30.52 -22.72
N ASP A 508 -3.23 -31.32 -21.75
CA ASP A 508 -4.40 -32.20 -21.87
C ASP A 508 -5.69 -31.38 -22.03
N GLU A 509 -6.81 -32.06 -22.36
CA GLU A 509 -8.12 -31.42 -22.50
C GLU A 509 -8.46 -30.51 -21.30
N ILE A 510 -8.76 -29.25 -21.60
CA ILE A 510 -9.15 -28.22 -20.64
C ILE A 510 -10.62 -27.92 -20.85
N LEU A 511 -11.42 -28.10 -19.79
CA LEU A 511 -12.84 -27.81 -19.79
C LEU A 511 -13.10 -26.45 -19.11
N PRO A 512 -14.13 -25.71 -19.54
CA PRO A 512 -14.52 -24.47 -18.88
C PRO A 512 -15.01 -24.76 -17.46
N ARG A 513 -14.71 -23.84 -16.55
CA ARG A 513 -15.19 -23.89 -15.18
C ARG A 513 -16.63 -23.40 -15.11
N SER A 514 -17.40 -23.99 -14.21
CA SER A 514 -18.75 -23.51 -13.89
C SER A 514 -18.66 -22.16 -13.16
N ILE A 515 -19.46 -21.20 -13.61
CA ILE A 515 -19.48 -19.83 -13.07
C ILE A 515 -20.67 -19.66 -12.12
N PRO A 516 -20.51 -18.96 -10.98
CA PRO A 516 -21.62 -18.70 -10.06
C PRO A 516 -22.79 -17.98 -10.73
N TYR A 517 -24.00 -18.48 -10.54
CA TYR A 517 -25.23 -17.80 -10.97
C TYR A 517 -26.38 -18.07 -10.00
N VAL A 518 -27.36 -17.15 -9.99
CA VAL A 518 -28.65 -17.41 -9.33
C VAL A 518 -29.56 -18.10 -10.33
N ALA A 519 -30.01 -19.32 -10.01
CA ALA A 519 -30.86 -20.07 -10.92
C ALA A 519 -32.25 -19.45 -11.01
N THR A 520 -32.65 -19.10 -12.23
CA THR A 520 -33.99 -18.58 -12.54
C THR A 520 -34.96 -19.67 -13.01
N ASP A 521 -34.46 -20.88 -13.28
CA ASP A 521 -35.27 -22.03 -13.71
C ASP A 521 -36.00 -22.67 -12.51
N PRO A 522 -37.34 -22.72 -12.51
CA PRO A 522 -38.12 -23.39 -11.46
C PRO A 522 -37.81 -24.89 -11.33
N SER A 523 -37.36 -25.56 -12.39
CA SER A 523 -37.04 -27.00 -12.39
C SER A 523 -35.74 -27.34 -11.65
N ALA A 524 -34.89 -26.33 -11.41
CA ALA A 524 -33.70 -26.45 -10.58
C ALA A 524 -34.00 -26.41 -9.07
N ALA A 525 -35.25 -26.12 -8.68
CA ALA A 525 -35.66 -26.10 -7.28
C ALA A 525 -35.85 -27.54 -6.74
N ASP A 526 -35.03 -27.92 -5.77
CA ASP A 526 -35.20 -29.17 -5.02
C ASP A 526 -36.31 -29.01 -3.95
N PRO A 527 -37.45 -29.72 -4.04
CA PRO A 527 -38.55 -29.61 -3.08
C PRO A 527 -38.16 -29.97 -1.64
N GLU A 528 -37.22 -30.90 -1.44
CA GLU A 528 -36.76 -31.32 -0.12
C GLU A 528 -35.82 -30.27 0.50
N ARG A 529 -35.05 -29.56 -0.32
CA ARG A 529 -34.27 -28.39 0.10
C ARG A 529 -35.16 -27.23 0.54
N THR A 530 -36.19 -26.88 -0.25
CA THR A 530 -37.17 -25.83 0.11
C THR A 530 -37.84 -26.14 1.44
N ARG A 531 -38.11 -27.42 1.72
CA ARG A 531 -38.63 -27.89 3.00
C ARG A 531 -37.65 -27.69 4.17
N ARG A 532 -36.37 -28.05 4.00
CA ARG A 532 -35.32 -27.88 5.02
C ARG A 532 -34.99 -26.42 5.33
N ILE A 533 -34.92 -25.58 4.29
CA ILE A 533 -34.78 -24.13 4.44
C ILE A 533 -35.95 -23.58 5.26
N ARG A 534 -37.20 -23.93 4.90
CA ARG A 534 -38.40 -23.54 5.67
C ARG A 534 -38.38 -24.06 7.11
N ALA A 535 -37.70 -25.18 7.39
CA ALA A 535 -37.58 -25.78 8.71
C ALA A 535 -36.46 -25.21 9.60
N GLY A 536 -35.67 -24.25 9.12
CA GLY A 536 -34.62 -23.61 9.93
C GLY A 536 -33.22 -24.21 9.79
N ALA A 537 -32.99 -25.07 8.78
CA ALA A 537 -31.72 -25.77 8.63
C ALA A 537 -30.52 -24.83 8.45
N THR A 538 -29.39 -25.17 9.06
CA THR A 538 -28.11 -24.43 8.93
C THR A 538 -27.44 -24.73 7.60
N TYR A 539 -26.45 -23.92 7.23
CA TYR A 539 -25.68 -24.09 5.99
C TYR A 539 -25.08 -25.51 5.88
N ASP A 540 -24.47 -26.03 6.94
CA ASP A 540 -23.87 -27.38 6.97
C ASP A 540 -24.90 -28.50 6.70
N GLU A 541 -26.15 -28.31 7.11
CA GLU A 541 -27.25 -29.26 6.92
C GLU A 541 -27.79 -29.27 5.48
N VAL A 542 -27.50 -28.22 4.72
CA VAL A 542 -27.87 -28.05 3.30
C VAL A 542 -26.65 -28.24 2.37
N GLY A 543 -25.43 -28.10 2.90
CA GLY A 543 -24.15 -28.05 2.17
C GLY A 543 -23.76 -29.32 1.42
N GLY A 544 -24.36 -30.48 1.74
CA GLY A 544 -24.17 -31.71 0.95
C GLY A 544 -24.77 -31.64 -0.47
N TYR A 545 -25.65 -30.66 -0.74
CA TYR A 545 -26.46 -30.58 -1.97
C TYR A 545 -26.36 -29.26 -2.73
N LEU A 546 -25.54 -28.31 -2.28
CA LEU A 546 -25.12 -27.22 -3.15
C LEU A 546 -24.26 -27.86 -4.25
N SER A 547 -24.79 -28.02 -5.47
CA SER A 547 -23.87 -27.90 -6.60
C SER A 547 -23.17 -26.56 -6.38
N ARG A 548 -21.83 -26.56 -6.40
CA ARG A 548 -20.98 -25.45 -5.94
C ARG A 548 -21.31 -24.10 -6.60
N ASP A 549 -22.22 -24.07 -7.57
CA ASP A 549 -22.43 -23.00 -8.54
C ASP A 549 -23.82 -22.32 -8.48
N MET A 550 -24.74 -22.76 -7.60
CA MET A 550 -26.16 -22.36 -7.70
C MET A 550 -26.82 -21.91 -6.38
N VAL A 551 -27.35 -20.68 -6.37
CA VAL A 551 -28.32 -20.21 -5.36
C VAL A 551 -29.73 -20.56 -5.83
N ILE A 552 -30.49 -21.34 -5.04
CA ILE A 552 -31.82 -21.84 -5.43
C ILE A 552 -32.93 -20.94 -4.92
N ARG A 553 -33.85 -20.63 -5.84
CA ARG A 553 -35.09 -19.88 -5.71
C ARG A 553 -36.11 -20.56 -4.78
N PRO A 554 -36.73 -19.84 -3.81
CA PRO A 554 -37.92 -20.34 -3.12
C PRO A 554 -39.14 -20.24 -4.05
N THR A 555 -39.69 -21.37 -4.48
CA THR A 555 -40.97 -21.36 -5.20
C THR A 555 -42.14 -21.21 -4.20
N ASP A 556 -43.18 -20.50 -4.62
CA ASP A 556 -44.50 -20.40 -3.95
C ASP A 556 -44.64 -19.42 -2.77
N LEU A 557 -43.80 -18.39 -2.64
CA LEU A 557 -43.96 -17.33 -1.62
C LEU A 557 -44.27 -15.97 -2.25
N SER A 558 -45.04 -15.11 -1.56
CA SER A 558 -45.13 -13.69 -1.93
C SER A 558 -43.78 -12.99 -1.68
N PRO A 559 -43.45 -11.88 -2.38
CA PRO A 559 -42.22 -11.11 -2.11
C PRO A 559 -42.05 -10.71 -0.64
N GLU A 560 -43.12 -10.36 0.07
CA GLU A 560 -43.11 -9.98 1.47
C GLU A 560 -42.94 -11.18 2.42
N GLU A 561 -43.43 -12.35 2.05
CA GLU A 561 -43.21 -13.60 2.80
C GLU A 561 -41.78 -14.09 2.62
N ALA A 562 -41.26 -14.04 1.39
CA ALA A 562 -39.88 -14.36 1.07
C ALA A 562 -38.91 -13.41 1.80
N TRP A 563 -39.21 -12.11 1.83
CA TRP A 563 -38.43 -11.12 2.57
C TRP A 563 -38.38 -11.42 4.07
N ARG A 564 -39.54 -11.62 4.72
CA ARG A 564 -39.61 -11.93 6.16
C ARG A 564 -38.89 -13.23 6.50
N LEU A 565 -38.96 -14.23 5.63
CA LEU A 565 -38.22 -15.47 5.79
C LEU A 565 -36.71 -15.25 5.74
N ALA A 566 -36.20 -14.46 4.79
CA ALA A 566 -34.78 -14.13 4.71
C ALA A 566 -34.33 -13.29 5.92
N GLU A 567 -35.14 -12.33 6.34
CA GLU A 567 -34.87 -11.48 7.51
C GLU A 567 -34.86 -12.24 8.84
N SER A 568 -35.57 -13.37 8.94
CA SER A 568 -35.54 -14.23 10.13
C SER A 568 -34.23 -15.01 10.33
N ARG A 569 -33.30 -14.93 9.37
CA ARG A 569 -32.01 -15.63 9.40
C ARG A 569 -30.89 -14.71 9.86
N ASP A 570 -29.84 -15.33 10.37
CA ASP A 570 -28.59 -14.71 10.80
C ASP A 570 -27.40 -15.18 9.95
N GLY A 571 -26.27 -14.47 10.10
CA GLY A 571 -24.98 -14.81 9.48
C GLY A 571 -25.06 -15.11 7.99
N GLU A 572 -24.36 -16.17 7.58
CA GLU A 572 -24.29 -16.63 6.19
C GLU A 572 -25.65 -17.12 5.65
N SER A 573 -26.49 -17.70 6.51
CA SER A 573 -27.83 -18.18 6.12
C SER A 573 -28.73 -17.03 5.67
N ARG A 574 -28.58 -15.84 6.26
CA ARG A 574 -29.25 -14.61 5.84
C ARG A 574 -28.83 -14.20 4.43
N MET A 575 -27.52 -14.21 4.16
CA MET A 575 -26.96 -13.85 2.87
C MET A 575 -27.48 -14.77 1.75
N VAL A 576 -27.43 -16.09 1.95
CA VAL A 576 -27.94 -17.08 0.97
C VAL A 576 -29.44 -16.91 0.75
N ALA A 577 -30.21 -16.66 1.81
CA ALA A 577 -31.66 -16.47 1.71
C ALA A 577 -32.02 -15.22 0.89
N PHE A 578 -31.38 -14.08 1.14
CA PHE A 578 -31.60 -12.87 0.34
C PHE A 578 -31.14 -13.05 -1.11
N ALA A 579 -29.98 -13.67 -1.35
CA ALA A 579 -29.49 -13.95 -2.70
C ALA A 579 -30.48 -14.80 -3.51
N GLY A 580 -31.10 -15.81 -2.89
CA GLY A 580 -32.04 -16.73 -3.55
C GLY A 580 -33.38 -16.11 -3.93
N ILE A 581 -33.81 -15.04 -3.25
CA ILE A 581 -35.09 -14.36 -3.54
C ILE A 581 -34.94 -13.21 -4.53
N LEU A 582 -33.73 -12.73 -4.81
CA LEU A 582 -33.48 -11.58 -5.69
C LEU A 582 -34.21 -11.63 -7.05
N PRO A 583 -34.26 -12.75 -7.78
CA PRO A 583 -34.96 -12.81 -9.06
C PRO A 583 -36.46 -12.50 -8.93
N ASP A 584 -37.07 -12.89 -7.81
CA ASP A 584 -38.52 -12.80 -7.55
C ASP A 584 -38.94 -11.48 -6.90
N LEU A 585 -37.98 -10.74 -6.34
CA LEU A 585 -38.27 -9.44 -5.75
C LEU A 585 -38.60 -8.39 -6.82
N PRO A 586 -39.54 -7.48 -6.55
CA PRO A 586 -39.71 -6.25 -7.31
C PRO A 586 -38.41 -5.42 -7.33
N GLU A 587 -38.21 -4.62 -8.37
CA GLU A 587 -37.01 -3.79 -8.56
C GLU A 587 -36.67 -2.94 -7.31
N GLU A 588 -37.69 -2.32 -6.70
CA GLU A 588 -37.57 -1.52 -5.48
C GLU A 588 -37.02 -2.31 -4.27
N MET A 589 -37.28 -3.62 -4.21
CA MET A 589 -36.83 -4.49 -3.12
C MET A 589 -35.47 -5.15 -3.40
N ARG A 590 -35.09 -5.30 -4.68
CA ARG A 590 -33.83 -5.93 -5.07
C ARG A 590 -32.61 -5.20 -4.54
N GLU A 591 -32.59 -3.87 -4.66
CA GLU A 591 -31.48 -3.06 -4.17
C GLU A 591 -31.31 -3.21 -2.64
N LYS A 592 -32.42 -3.23 -1.90
CA LYS A 592 -32.40 -3.44 -0.45
C LYS A 592 -31.89 -4.86 -0.11
N ALA A 593 -32.34 -5.88 -0.84
CA ALA A 593 -31.87 -7.25 -0.64
C ALA A 593 -30.38 -7.41 -0.94
N VAL A 594 -29.86 -6.79 -2.00
CA VAL A 594 -28.41 -6.77 -2.28
C VAL A 594 -27.63 -6.12 -1.15
N ARG A 595 -28.12 -5.00 -0.59
CA ARG A 595 -27.49 -4.36 0.57
C ARG A 595 -27.45 -5.27 1.80
N GLU A 596 -28.48 -6.09 2.03
CA GLU A 596 -28.46 -7.12 3.09
C GLU A 596 -27.42 -8.21 2.82
N VAL A 597 -27.32 -8.71 1.58
CA VAL A 597 -26.29 -9.69 1.18
C VAL A 597 -24.90 -9.12 1.41
N MET A 598 -24.64 -7.89 0.96
CA MET A 598 -23.37 -7.17 1.15
C MET A 598 -23.04 -6.98 2.63
N SER A 599 -24.00 -6.52 3.44
CA SER A 599 -23.80 -6.31 4.88
C SER A 599 -23.42 -7.61 5.59
N ALA A 600 -24.12 -8.70 5.28
CA ALA A 600 -23.81 -10.02 5.83
C ALA A 600 -22.42 -10.52 5.38
N TYR A 601 -22.04 -10.29 4.12
CA TYR A 601 -20.71 -10.61 3.61
C TYR A 601 -19.61 -9.84 4.35
N TRP A 602 -19.74 -8.52 4.53
CA TRP A 602 -18.70 -7.75 5.22
C TRP A 602 -18.60 -8.05 6.72
N ALA A 603 -19.68 -8.54 7.33
CA ALA A 603 -19.69 -8.91 8.75
C ALA A 603 -19.12 -10.32 9.01
N HIS A 604 -19.39 -11.27 8.10
CA HIS A 604 -19.19 -12.70 8.37
C HIS A 604 -18.68 -13.51 7.16
N GLY A 605 -18.41 -12.87 6.04
CA GLY A 605 -18.13 -13.53 4.77
C GLY A 605 -16.83 -14.32 4.78
N ASP A 606 -16.87 -15.48 4.13
CA ASP A 606 -15.73 -16.31 3.81
C ASP A 606 -15.63 -16.52 2.28
N ARG A 607 -14.78 -17.47 1.85
CA ARG A 607 -14.59 -17.81 0.43
C ARG A 607 -15.87 -18.27 -0.27
N LEU A 608 -16.79 -18.94 0.44
CA LEU A 608 -18.05 -19.42 -0.12
C LEU A 608 -19.05 -18.28 -0.24
N ALA A 609 -19.04 -17.37 0.73
CA ALA A 609 -19.86 -16.17 0.73
C ALA A 609 -19.60 -15.27 -0.49
N LEU A 610 -18.34 -15.15 -0.91
CA LEU A 610 -17.97 -14.36 -2.10
C LEU A 610 -18.60 -14.90 -3.38
N ARG A 611 -18.79 -16.22 -3.52
CA ARG A 611 -19.46 -16.80 -4.70
C ARG A 611 -20.95 -16.47 -4.74
N VAL A 612 -21.61 -16.51 -3.59
CA VAL A 612 -23.01 -16.09 -3.44
C VAL A 612 -23.13 -14.62 -3.78
N LEU A 613 -22.20 -13.80 -3.29
CA LEU A 613 -22.15 -12.38 -3.59
C LEU A 613 -21.95 -12.13 -5.09
N ALA A 614 -20.98 -12.78 -5.73
CA ALA A 614 -20.75 -12.65 -7.18
C ALA A 614 -21.98 -13.05 -8.00
N ALA A 615 -22.72 -14.09 -7.61
CA ALA A 615 -23.96 -14.49 -8.28
C ALA A 615 -25.05 -13.39 -8.26
N CYS A 616 -25.02 -12.51 -7.25
CA CYS A 616 -25.94 -11.38 -7.12
C CYS A 616 -25.56 -10.16 -7.99
N ALA A 617 -24.41 -10.20 -8.68
CA ALA A 617 -23.89 -9.10 -9.50
C ALA A 617 -24.90 -8.45 -10.47
N PRO A 618 -25.81 -9.19 -11.14
CA PRO A 618 -26.79 -8.58 -12.07
C PRO A 618 -27.68 -7.52 -11.43
N TRP A 619 -27.89 -7.57 -10.11
CA TRP A 619 -28.75 -6.66 -9.36
C TRP A 619 -27.98 -5.67 -8.47
N MET A 620 -26.64 -5.74 -8.47
CA MET A 620 -25.81 -4.83 -7.68
C MET A 620 -25.74 -3.44 -8.28
N ALA A 621 -25.69 -2.41 -7.44
CA ALA A 621 -25.24 -1.09 -7.87
C ALA A 621 -23.80 -1.17 -8.40
N LEU A 622 -23.48 -0.38 -9.42
CA LEU A 622 -22.14 -0.37 -10.02
C LEU A 622 -21.04 -0.04 -9.00
N ALA A 623 -21.31 0.89 -8.08
CA ALA A 623 -20.38 1.26 -7.02
C ALA A 623 -20.10 0.09 -6.06
N ASP A 624 -21.12 -0.69 -5.71
CA ASP A 624 -20.99 -1.87 -4.85
C ASP A 624 -20.20 -2.97 -5.56
N ALA A 625 -20.51 -3.25 -6.83
CA ALA A 625 -19.79 -4.24 -7.62
C ALA A 625 -18.30 -3.86 -7.78
N ALA A 626 -18.00 -2.58 -7.99
CA ALA A 626 -16.62 -2.09 -8.06
C ALA A 626 -15.91 -2.25 -6.72
N ARG A 627 -16.57 -1.93 -5.60
CA ARG A 627 -16.00 -2.09 -4.25
C ARG A 627 -15.65 -3.54 -3.95
N VAL A 628 -16.51 -4.50 -4.33
CA VAL A 628 -16.20 -5.93 -4.17
C VAL A 628 -14.98 -6.32 -5.00
N ILE A 629 -14.92 -5.94 -6.28
CA ILE A 629 -13.75 -6.26 -7.13
C ILE A 629 -12.45 -5.69 -6.55
N CYS A 630 -12.43 -4.40 -6.18
CA CYS A 630 -11.23 -3.75 -5.64
C CYS A 630 -10.78 -4.39 -4.31
N ASN A 631 -11.72 -4.86 -3.49
CA ASN A 631 -11.44 -5.47 -2.20
C ASN A 631 -11.08 -6.97 -2.26
N GLU A 632 -11.44 -7.69 -3.31
CA GLU A 632 -11.28 -9.16 -3.34
C GLU A 632 -10.23 -9.64 -4.34
N LEU A 633 -10.12 -8.99 -5.50
CA LEU A 633 -9.24 -9.49 -6.56
C LEU A 633 -7.76 -9.35 -6.15
N GLY A 634 -7.07 -10.46 -5.90
CA GLY A 634 -5.64 -10.43 -5.54
C GLY A 634 -5.33 -9.91 -4.14
N ASN A 635 -6.30 -10.00 -3.22
CA ASN A 635 -6.07 -9.83 -1.77
C ASN A 635 -5.96 -11.22 -1.07
N ASP A 636 -5.82 -11.23 0.26
CA ASP A 636 -5.37 -12.33 1.14
C ASP A 636 -5.95 -13.75 0.93
N TRP A 637 -6.99 -13.93 0.11
CA TRP A 637 -7.62 -15.22 -0.13
C TRP A 637 -6.95 -16.07 -1.21
N THR A 638 -6.16 -15.46 -2.09
CA THR A 638 -5.45 -16.11 -3.20
C THR A 638 -3.95 -16.05 -2.98
N ASP A 639 -3.44 -16.86 -2.07
CA ASP A 639 -2.02 -16.91 -1.69
C ASP A 639 -1.07 -17.28 -2.84
N GLU A 640 -1.60 -17.83 -3.94
CA GLU A 640 -0.86 -18.36 -5.08
C GLU A 640 -1.48 -17.86 -6.39
N PHE A 641 -0.63 -17.50 -7.36
CA PHE A 641 -1.06 -16.96 -8.65
C PHE A 641 -2.02 -17.88 -9.44
N PRO A 642 -1.84 -19.23 -9.49
CA PRO A 642 -2.82 -20.13 -10.10
C PRO A 642 -4.23 -19.99 -9.50
N GLN A 643 -4.34 -19.77 -8.19
CA GLN A 643 -5.62 -19.56 -7.50
C GLN A 643 -6.26 -18.22 -7.86
N MET A 644 -5.50 -17.20 -8.27
CA MET A 644 -6.06 -15.94 -8.77
C MET A 644 -6.78 -16.10 -10.11
N LEU A 645 -6.39 -17.11 -10.91
CA LEU A 645 -6.97 -17.37 -12.22
C LEU A 645 -8.24 -18.21 -12.12
N VAL A 646 -8.20 -19.32 -11.36
CA VAL A 646 -9.30 -20.29 -11.28
C VAL A 646 -9.72 -20.66 -9.86
N GLY A 647 -9.03 -20.21 -8.82
CA GLY A 647 -9.35 -20.51 -7.42
C GLY A 647 -10.61 -19.81 -6.87
N PHE A 648 -10.77 -19.87 -5.56
CA PHE A 648 -11.82 -19.13 -4.86
C PHE A 648 -11.51 -17.63 -4.84
N GLY A 649 -12.50 -16.80 -5.19
CA GLY A 649 -12.28 -15.36 -5.37
C GLY A 649 -11.42 -15.01 -6.58
N SER A 650 -11.21 -15.98 -7.48
CA SER A 650 -10.47 -15.78 -8.71
C SER A 650 -11.19 -14.88 -9.69
N ILE A 651 -10.45 -14.41 -10.69
CA ILE A 651 -11.00 -13.61 -11.77
C ILE A 651 -12.12 -14.34 -12.54
N THR A 652 -12.09 -15.68 -12.63
CA THR A 652 -13.17 -16.45 -13.26
C THR A 652 -14.43 -16.48 -12.38
N GLU A 653 -14.30 -16.69 -11.07
CA GLU A 653 -15.44 -16.62 -10.14
C GLU A 653 -16.06 -15.21 -10.06
N LEU A 654 -15.23 -14.16 -10.20
CA LEU A 654 -15.66 -12.77 -10.22
C LEU A 654 -16.17 -12.30 -11.60
N SER A 655 -16.24 -13.18 -12.61
CA SER A 655 -16.74 -12.84 -13.96
C SER A 655 -18.16 -12.26 -14.02
N PRO A 656 -19.13 -12.60 -13.14
CA PRO A 656 -20.41 -11.91 -13.09
C PRO A 656 -20.28 -10.42 -12.74
N LEU A 657 -19.37 -10.06 -11.83
CA LEU A 657 -19.08 -8.66 -11.46
C LEU A 657 -18.36 -7.93 -12.59
N LEU A 658 -17.41 -8.59 -13.27
CA LEU A 658 -16.76 -8.04 -14.47
C LEU A 658 -17.80 -7.68 -15.53
N ARG A 659 -18.74 -8.60 -15.81
CA ARG A 659 -19.85 -8.38 -16.74
C ARG A 659 -20.77 -7.24 -16.28
N ARG A 660 -21.06 -7.15 -14.98
CA ARG A 660 -21.89 -6.07 -14.42
C ARG A 660 -21.26 -4.70 -14.65
N LEU A 661 -19.96 -4.58 -14.46
CA LEU A 661 -19.24 -3.30 -14.51
C LEU A 661 -19.00 -2.79 -15.93
N GLY A 662 -18.59 -3.67 -16.86
CA GLY A 662 -18.19 -3.27 -18.21
C GLY A 662 -18.67 -4.19 -19.33
N GLY A 663 -19.62 -5.09 -19.06
CA GLY A 663 -20.25 -5.95 -20.06
C GLY A 663 -19.27 -6.88 -20.77
N THR A 664 -19.53 -7.14 -22.05
CA THR A 664 -18.67 -7.96 -22.92
C THR A 664 -17.26 -7.39 -23.03
N ALA A 665 -17.11 -6.06 -23.08
CA ALA A 665 -15.81 -5.41 -23.20
C ALA A 665 -14.90 -5.70 -21.99
N ALA A 666 -15.46 -5.72 -20.78
CA ALA A 666 -14.72 -6.11 -19.57
C ALA A 666 -14.27 -7.57 -19.59
N LEU A 667 -15.12 -8.50 -20.06
CA LEU A 667 -14.76 -9.92 -20.14
C LEU A 667 -13.66 -10.17 -21.18
N VAL A 668 -13.76 -9.57 -22.37
CA VAL A 668 -12.73 -9.64 -23.41
C VAL A 668 -11.43 -8.98 -22.93
N GLY A 669 -11.54 -7.82 -22.28
CA GLY A 669 -10.39 -7.11 -21.73
C GLY A 669 -9.67 -7.91 -20.64
N ALA A 670 -10.41 -8.52 -19.70
CA ALA A 670 -9.84 -9.41 -18.69
C ALA A 670 -9.13 -10.62 -19.32
N ALA A 671 -9.75 -11.27 -20.31
CA ALA A 671 -9.15 -12.38 -21.05
C ALA A 671 -7.86 -11.95 -21.79
N ARG A 672 -7.86 -10.77 -22.42
CA ARG A 672 -6.65 -10.19 -23.02
C ARG A 672 -5.55 -10.02 -21.99
N VAL A 673 -5.87 -9.45 -20.83
CA VAL A 673 -4.88 -9.23 -19.77
C VAL A 673 -4.29 -10.56 -19.26
N ILE A 674 -5.11 -11.61 -19.11
CA ILE A 674 -4.63 -12.95 -18.76
C ILE A 674 -3.62 -13.47 -19.80
N ALA A 675 -3.92 -13.30 -21.09
CA ALA A 675 -3.03 -13.69 -22.18
C ALA A 675 -1.73 -12.86 -22.18
N ASP A 676 -1.84 -11.53 -22.15
CA ASP A 676 -0.71 -10.59 -22.16
C ASP A 676 0.24 -10.83 -20.98
N VAL A 677 -0.29 -11.01 -19.76
CA VAL A 677 0.51 -11.31 -18.56
C VAL A 677 1.17 -12.68 -18.69
N GLY A 678 0.49 -13.67 -19.28
CA GLY A 678 1.07 -14.99 -19.54
C GLY A 678 2.22 -14.98 -20.55
N GLU A 679 2.21 -14.08 -21.53
CA GLU A 679 3.34 -13.88 -22.46
C GLU A 679 4.50 -13.15 -21.78
N TRP A 680 4.18 -12.13 -20.98
CA TRP A 680 5.17 -11.34 -20.25
C TRP A 680 5.85 -12.15 -19.13
N LEU A 681 5.07 -12.92 -18.37
CA LEU A 681 5.49 -13.65 -17.17
C LEU A 681 5.02 -15.11 -17.27
N PRO A 682 5.67 -15.93 -18.11
CA PRO A 682 5.22 -17.29 -18.40
C PRO A 682 5.25 -18.23 -17.20
#